data_AF-W7QNU9-F1
#
_entry.id   AF-W7QNU9-F1
#
_cell.length_a   1.000
_cell.length_b   1.000
_cell.length_c   1.000
_cell.angle_alpha   90.00
_cell.angle_beta   90.00
_cell.angle_gamma   90.00
#
_symmetry.space_group_name_H-M   'P 1'
#
loop_
_entity.id
_entity.type
_entity.pdbx_description
1 polymer ?
#
loop_
_entity_poly.entity_id
_entity_poly.type
_entity_poly.pdbx_seq_one_letter_code
_entity_poly.pdbx_strand_id
1 'polypeptide(L)'
;MLNKISHAVLAGILPLGLMACGDNAGQNSSETAAPVQASAHQNVLVQQAQQKIAELESKMKQAQSQGIDVTREETVVWFAKEFLKFADWDEANEEAVAKAFSYYGPYTDQAEQLAKDLPDFERQKVNEILDAGIAELTAVMKGEIKRRPVNKVDWQNIEVADNMLKSNGKPIFLYDYFSKTVGQPLTNKDIYNDHLGAIYHGGENLYPVDHDRAINSFLLKEDGTYDQELLKEVTQIDNSNVGFLIYWNMGIPEWIEKREPEVRKGRSLFTGYDIDNPLVRDTWGKIAKDTGALTQGKKVTQLGYILANEPHWFSESDHWSYRFQEMNDISSYTLNNFREWLANKYSGDIKALNANWQSNFESFNTVEITIPIDKNTQGTPIWYDWNRYHMDRSISWFTHLQGELRKGNPDADTHIKIMPNMFSENSRSHGIDVEALTELTSMIGNDAKAAEKRFLHLKQPQKWEEHYAYMWEELAISYDFMESVSPNKIHINSESHFLSASWWRDLDTSVEYVDNVYWLATLQGMDANMAWFWARDPDGSFEDRLEGELNFFDPALAGSFAGSVNQQPHIANAFTQVMYDLNSFSEEIIQLRKQRRPIRLFYSETSAINKKFHMSQQFNMYEKLFFDGFPMGFATQKIIEKQDNDSWDNIVVYKTEFVTVNELAALQSYLDQGGTVIVDGPQSLSKNEYGQAHKTKLNASKGKLVVLDGQQSLADIRALALENAQSGLPDITLIEDNGTDHKGIRWQAVKQADGSYLVSLLNIGKHQAKVTLGLKGADKIKVVDMFTENAQPTNFNIDSKGVMLLRLTSI
;
A
#
# COMPACT_ATOMS: atom_id res chain seq x y z
N MET A 1 -6.05 -33.87 -5.03
CA MET A 1 -5.95 -35.27 -4.57
C MET A 1 -5.95 -35.26 -3.06
N LEU A 2 -6.88 -36.01 -2.47
CA LEU A 2 -7.11 -36.16 -1.04
C LEU A 2 -5.96 -36.86 -0.32
N ASN A 3 -5.95 -36.65 1.00
CA ASN A 3 -5.49 -37.53 2.09
C ASN A 3 -4.17 -37.22 2.81
N LYS A 4 -4.35 -36.77 4.07
CA LYS A 4 -3.91 -37.38 5.35
C LYS A 4 -3.08 -36.44 6.23
N ILE A 5 -3.72 -35.90 7.26
CA ILE A 5 -3.06 -35.62 8.54
C ILE A 5 -3.87 -36.35 9.62
N SER A 6 -3.15 -37.20 10.34
CA SER A 6 -3.63 -38.10 11.39
C SER A 6 -3.92 -37.36 12.69
N HIS A 7 -5.04 -37.71 13.31
CA HIS A 7 -5.35 -37.45 14.72
C HIS A 7 -4.64 -38.44 15.63
N ALA A 8 -4.08 -37.96 16.75
CA ALA A 8 -3.94 -38.63 18.06
C ALA A 8 -3.07 -37.73 18.98
N VAL A 9 -3.31 -37.52 20.28
CA VAL A 9 -4.30 -38.01 21.25
C VAL A 9 -4.28 -37.07 22.47
N LEU A 10 -5.43 -37.01 23.14
CA LEU A 10 -5.76 -36.33 24.40
C LEU A 10 -5.04 -36.85 25.67
N ALA A 11 -4.97 -35.94 26.66
CA ALA A 11 -5.32 -36.10 28.10
C ALA A 11 -4.24 -36.42 29.17
N GLY A 12 -4.34 -35.64 30.27
CA GLY A 12 -3.84 -35.94 31.63
C GLY A 12 -3.69 -34.66 32.46
N ILE A 13 -4.77 -34.07 33.01
CA ILE A 13 -5.26 -34.20 34.41
C ILE A 13 -4.18 -33.98 35.51
N LEU A 14 -4.27 -32.80 36.14
CA LEU A 14 -3.80 -32.43 37.49
C LEU A 14 -4.57 -33.22 38.58
N PRO A 15 -4.01 -33.49 39.78
CA PRO A 15 -4.07 -32.50 40.87
C PRO A 15 -2.99 -32.55 41.99
N LEU A 16 -2.80 -31.37 42.61
CA LEU A 16 -2.56 -31.02 44.04
C LEU A 16 -1.62 -31.86 44.95
N GLY A 17 -0.67 -31.16 45.58
CA GLY A 17 0.01 -31.55 46.83
C GLY A 17 0.81 -30.40 47.45
N LEU A 18 0.40 -29.96 48.66
CA LEU A 18 0.98 -28.91 49.52
C LEU A 18 2.18 -29.39 50.37
N MET A 19 2.86 -28.43 51.01
CA MET A 19 3.90 -28.48 52.06
C MET A 19 5.36 -28.63 51.59
N ALA A 20 6.39 -28.02 52.20
CA ALA A 20 6.53 -26.91 53.15
C ALA A 20 8.04 -26.55 53.22
N CYS A 21 8.32 -25.31 53.61
CA CYS A 21 9.50 -24.76 54.31
C CYS A 21 10.92 -25.26 53.99
N GLY A 22 11.80 -24.30 53.67
CA GLY A 22 13.25 -24.43 53.80
C GLY A 22 13.98 -23.13 53.49
N ASP A 23 14.16 -22.29 54.52
CA ASP A 23 15.09 -21.16 54.50
C ASP A 23 16.52 -21.65 54.21
N ASN A 24 17.26 -20.91 53.37
CA ASN A 24 18.68 -20.67 53.63
C ASN A 24 19.16 -19.40 52.91
N ALA A 25 19.50 -18.41 53.73
CA ALA A 25 20.31 -17.28 53.35
C ALA A 25 21.77 -17.71 53.10
N GLY A 26 22.41 -17.15 52.08
CA GLY A 26 23.83 -17.32 51.81
C GLY A 26 24.35 -16.21 50.91
N GLN A 27 25.16 -15.32 51.49
CA GLN A 27 25.76 -14.13 50.89
C GLN A 27 26.83 -14.43 49.82
N ASN A 28 26.90 -13.51 48.85
CA ASN A 28 28.08 -12.95 48.17
C ASN A 28 29.32 -13.84 47.95
N SER A 29 29.66 -14.01 46.66
CA SER A 29 31.03 -13.79 46.20
C SER A 29 31.03 -13.31 44.75
N SER A 30 31.41 -12.05 44.58
CA SER A 30 31.86 -11.44 43.33
C SER A 30 33.12 -12.16 42.83
N GLU A 31 33.02 -12.88 41.73
CA GLU A 31 34.19 -13.26 40.93
C GLU A 31 34.20 -12.43 39.65
N THR A 32 35.09 -11.45 39.66
CA THR A 32 35.58 -10.73 38.50
C THR A 32 36.24 -11.71 37.54
N ALA A 33 35.56 -12.03 36.43
CA ALA A 33 36.20 -12.69 35.29
C ALA A 33 37.11 -11.67 34.59
N ALA A 34 38.43 -11.90 34.67
CA ALA A 34 39.42 -11.19 33.88
C ALA A 34 39.20 -11.48 32.37
N PRO A 35 39.50 -10.52 31.48
CA PRO A 35 39.15 -10.63 30.08
C PRO A 35 39.99 -11.71 29.40
N VAL A 36 39.32 -12.70 28.81
CA VAL A 36 39.95 -13.62 27.87
C VAL A 36 40.25 -12.83 26.60
N GLN A 37 41.49 -12.37 26.47
CA GLN A 37 42.05 -11.94 25.19
C GLN A 37 42.15 -13.17 24.27
N ALA A 38 41.06 -13.45 23.56
CA ALA A 38 41.13 -14.20 22.32
C ALA A 38 41.44 -13.17 21.21
N SER A 39 42.64 -13.25 20.62
CA SER A 39 42.93 -12.55 19.36
C SER A 39 42.13 -13.23 18.26
N ALA A 40 40.87 -12.84 18.09
CA ALA A 40 40.07 -13.22 16.94
C ALA A 40 40.70 -12.58 15.69
N HIS A 41 41.03 -13.39 14.69
CA HIS A 41 41.26 -12.87 13.35
C HIS A 41 39.97 -12.17 12.91
N GLN A 42 39.95 -10.84 12.97
CA GLN A 42 38.79 -10.04 12.61
C GLN A 42 38.42 -10.30 11.14
N ASN A 43 37.15 -10.63 10.86
CA ASN A 43 36.64 -10.97 9.53
C ASN A 43 37.10 -9.93 8.47
N VAL A 44 37.57 -10.39 7.31
CA VAL A 44 38.14 -9.53 6.27
C VAL A 44 37.13 -8.51 5.72
N LEU A 45 35.85 -8.87 5.61
CA LEU A 45 34.78 -7.98 5.16
C LEU A 45 34.53 -6.87 6.19
N VAL A 46 34.62 -7.19 7.48
CA VAL A 46 34.52 -6.20 8.58
C VAL A 46 35.69 -5.23 8.53
N GLN A 47 36.92 -5.71 8.34
CA GLN A 47 38.09 -4.83 8.20
C GLN A 47 37.98 -3.91 6.99
N GLN A 48 37.51 -4.42 5.85
CA GLN A 48 37.26 -3.63 4.65
C GLN A 48 36.18 -2.57 4.90
N ALA A 49 35.06 -2.94 5.51
CA ALA A 49 33.98 -2.02 5.83
C ALA A 49 34.45 -0.91 6.78
N GLN A 50 35.21 -1.24 7.82
CA GLN A 50 35.79 -0.26 8.75
C GLN A 50 36.75 0.71 8.08
N GLN A 51 37.59 0.24 7.14
CA GLN A 51 38.47 1.10 6.35
C GLN A 51 37.66 2.06 5.47
N LYS A 52 36.63 1.55 4.79
CA LYS A 52 35.76 2.35 3.92
C LYS A 52 34.90 3.35 4.72
N ILE A 53 34.40 2.98 5.90
CA ILE A 53 33.73 3.92 6.82
C ILE A 53 34.67 5.07 7.17
N ALA A 54 35.92 4.78 7.55
CA ALA A 54 36.89 5.81 7.89
C ALA A 54 37.25 6.71 6.69
N GLU A 55 37.34 6.12 5.48
CA GLU A 55 37.52 6.88 4.24
C GLU A 55 36.33 7.81 3.96
N LEU A 56 35.11 7.29 4.03
CA LEU A 56 33.90 8.04 3.78
C LEU A 56 33.73 9.18 4.79
N GLU A 57 33.89 8.92 6.09
CA GLU A 57 33.84 9.95 7.13
C GLU A 57 34.92 11.04 6.94
N SER A 58 36.10 10.68 6.46
CA SER A 58 37.15 11.64 6.11
C SER A 58 36.74 12.53 4.93
N LYS A 59 36.19 11.93 3.86
CA LYS A 59 35.65 12.66 2.71
C LYS A 59 34.47 13.55 3.10
N MET A 60 33.57 13.08 3.96
CA MET A 60 32.45 13.86 4.47
C MET A 60 32.93 15.14 5.17
N LYS A 61 33.94 15.05 6.05
CA LYS A 61 34.54 16.23 6.70
C LYS A 61 35.15 17.21 5.69
N GLN A 62 35.79 16.71 4.64
CA GLN A 62 36.33 17.54 3.57
C GLN A 62 35.22 18.22 2.76
N ALA A 63 34.17 17.47 2.40
CA ALA A 63 33.01 17.97 1.68
C ALA A 63 32.25 19.05 2.48
N GLN A 64 32.00 18.82 3.77
CA GLN A 64 31.41 19.81 4.67
C GLN A 64 32.24 21.10 4.75
N SER A 65 33.57 21.00 4.76
CA SER A 65 34.45 22.19 4.72
C SER A 65 34.35 23.00 3.42
N GLN A 66 33.80 22.38 2.36
CA GLN A 66 33.52 23.00 1.07
C GLN A 66 32.04 23.42 0.92
N GLY A 67 31.22 23.26 1.97
CA GLY A 67 29.79 23.59 1.93
C GLY A 67 28.94 22.57 1.16
N ILE A 68 29.46 21.36 0.93
CA ILE A 68 28.72 20.25 0.31
C ILE A 68 27.89 19.54 1.38
N ASP A 69 26.60 19.32 1.09
CA ASP A 69 25.71 18.51 1.93
C ASP A 69 26.11 17.02 1.88
N VAL A 70 26.24 16.41 3.06
CA VAL A 70 26.68 15.02 3.26
C VAL A 70 25.62 14.13 3.91
N THR A 71 24.37 14.60 3.97
CA THR A 71 23.24 13.88 4.59
C THR A 71 23.07 12.46 4.04
N ARG A 72 23.28 12.29 2.72
CA ARG A 72 23.22 10.97 2.06
C ARG A 72 24.28 10.03 2.62
N GLU A 73 25.51 10.49 2.79
CA GLU A 73 26.61 9.69 3.33
C GLU A 73 26.49 9.44 4.84
N GLU A 74 25.89 10.36 5.62
CA GLU A 74 25.55 10.12 7.03
C GLU A 74 24.69 8.85 7.17
N THR A 75 23.72 8.68 6.27
CA THR A 75 22.84 7.51 6.22
C THR A 75 23.58 6.24 5.79
N VAL A 76 24.46 6.32 4.79
CA VAL A 76 25.31 5.19 4.39
C VAL A 76 26.16 4.71 5.57
N VAL A 77 26.80 5.63 6.29
CA VAL A 77 27.62 5.31 7.46
C VAL A 77 26.77 4.72 8.59
N TRP A 78 25.57 5.25 8.81
CA TRP A 78 24.65 4.75 9.84
C TRP A 78 24.24 3.30 9.56
N PHE A 79 23.71 3.00 8.38
CA PHE A 79 23.33 1.64 8.02
C PHE A 79 24.54 0.69 7.97
N ALA A 80 25.70 1.16 7.52
CA ALA A 80 26.92 0.35 7.57
C ALA A 80 27.26 -0.09 9.00
N LYS A 81 27.14 0.80 9.98
CA LYS A 81 27.41 0.48 11.39
C LYS A 81 26.35 -0.44 11.98
N GLU A 82 25.07 -0.16 11.71
CA GLU A 82 23.96 -0.95 12.22
C GLU A 82 23.95 -2.38 11.66
N PHE A 83 24.15 -2.55 10.35
CA PHE A 83 24.17 -3.89 9.75
C PHE A 83 25.45 -4.67 10.03
N LEU A 84 26.59 -4.02 10.33
CA LEU A 84 27.74 -4.76 10.88
C LEU A 84 27.42 -5.33 12.27
N LYS A 85 26.72 -4.55 13.10
CA LYS A 85 26.24 -5.02 14.42
C LYS A 85 25.20 -6.13 14.26
N PHE A 86 24.27 -6.01 13.31
CA PHE A 86 23.27 -7.06 13.06
C PHE A 86 23.91 -8.35 12.52
N ALA A 87 24.87 -8.24 11.60
CA ALA A 87 25.62 -9.39 11.12
C ALA A 87 26.41 -10.10 12.24
N ASP A 88 26.99 -9.34 13.18
CA ASP A 88 27.65 -9.90 14.36
C ASP A 88 26.65 -10.61 15.29
N TRP A 89 25.43 -10.07 15.44
CA TRP A 89 24.35 -10.73 16.18
C TRP A 89 23.89 -12.02 15.48
N ASP A 90 23.67 -11.98 14.16
CA ASP A 90 23.23 -13.14 13.38
C ASP A 90 24.27 -14.27 13.40
N GLU A 91 25.56 -13.94 13.29
CA GLU A 91 26.67 -14.89 13.42
C GLU A 91 26.73 -15.54 14.81
N ALA A 92 26.41 -14.77 15.86
CA ALA A 92 26.37 -15.27 17.23
C ALA A 92 25.10 -16.08 17.55
N ASN A 93 24.03 -15.92 16.77
CA ASN A 93 22.70 -16.49 17.02
C ASN A 93 22.18 -17.33 15.82
N GLU A 94 23.07 -18.05 15.15
CA GLU A 94 22.77 -18.84 13.94
C GLU A 94 21.53 -19.75 14.09
N GLU A 95 21.34 -20.39 15.25
CA GLU A 95 20.17 -21.25 15.52
C GLU A 95 18.85 -20.47 15.47
N ALA A 96 18.82 -19.26 16.04
CA ALA A 96 17.62 -18.41 16.01
C ALA A 96 17.32 -17.93 14.59
N VAL A 97 18.35 -17.54 13.83
CA VAL A 97 18.24 -17.14 12.42
C VAL A 97 17.75 -18.31 11.55
N ALA A 98 18.32 -19.51 11.72
CA ALA A 98 17.88 -20.71 11.02
C ALA A 98 16.42 -21.03 11.36
N LYS A 99 16.02 -20.88 12.62
CA LYS A 99 14.62 -21.05 13.03
C LYS A 99 13.71 -20.04 12.32
N ALA A 100 14.10 -18.77 12.24
CA ALA A 100 13.35 -17.74 11.53
C ALA A 100 13.16 -18.07 10.04
N PHE A 101 14.20 -18.52 9.35
CA PHE A 101 14.09 -19.01 7.96
C PHE A 101 13.18 -20.26 7.86
N SER A 102 13.20 -21.14 8.86
CA SER A 102 12.42 -22.37 8.86
C SER A 102 10.91 -22.13 8.88
N TYR A 103 10.47 -21.04 9.52
CA TYR A 103 9.06 -20.63 9.57
C TYR A 103 8.53 -20.15 8.21
N TYR A 104 9.41 -19.72 7.31
CA TYR A 104 9.00 -19.31 5.99
C TYR A 104 9.10 -20.47 5.01
N GLY A 105 7.95 -21.03 4.62
CA GLY A 105 7.85 -22.23 3.76
C GLY A 105 8.80 -22.25 2.54
N PRO A 106 8.95 -21.14 1.78
CA PRO A 106 9.89 -21.07 0.65
C PRO A 106 11.38 -21.23 1.02
N TYR A 107 11.78 -20.98 2.26
CA TYR A 107 13.16 -21.06 2.73
C TYR A 107 13.42 -22.23 3.69
N THR A 108 12.39 -22.99 4.10
CA THR A 108 12.51 -24.07 5.09
C THR A 108 13.65 -25.06 4.78
N ASP A 109 13.76 -25.50 3.52
CA ASP A 109 14.77 -26.51 3.12
C ASP A 109 16.20 -25.96 3.07
N GLN A 110 16.37 -24.63 3.09
CA GLN A 110 17.66 -23.94 3.00
C GLN A 110 17.99 -23.17 4.29
N ALA A 111 17.19 -23.32 5.34
CA ALA A 111 17.23 -22.47 6.52
C ALA A 111 18.60 -22.43 7.21
N GLU A 112 19.24 -23.59 7.42
CA GLU A 112 20.58 -23.68 8.02
C GLU A 112 21.65 -23.02 7.15
N GLN A 113 21.60 -23.24 5.83
CA GLN A 113 22.57 -22.67 4.90
C GLN A 113 22.41 -21.14 4.80
N LEU A 114 21.18 -20.65 4.71
CA LEU A 114 20.89 -19.22 4.67
C LEU A 114 21.31 -18.52 5.96
N ALA A 115 21.07 -19.13 7.13
CA ALA A 115 21.50 -18.57 8.40
C ALA A 115 23.03 -18.44 8.49
N LYS A 116 23.76 -19.45 7.99
CA LYS A 116 25.21 -19.44 7.97
C LYS A 116 25.81 -18.42 6.99
N ASP A 117 25.18 -18.24 5.84
CA ASP A 117 25.68 -17.34 4.79
C ASP A 117 25.30 -15.87 5.05
N LEU A 118 24.26 -15.63 5.85
CA LEU A 118 23.67 -14.30 6.06
C LEU A 118 24.67 -13.25 6.60
N PRO A 119 25.48 -13.50 7.64
CA PRO A 119 26.38 -12.46 8.17
C PRO A 119 27.37 -11.93 7.13
N ASP A 120 27.96 -12.82 6.34
CA ASP A 120 28.92 -12.43 5.29
C ASP A 120 28.21 -11.78 4.10
N PHE A 121 26.98 -12.20 3.77
CA PHE A 121 26.13 -11.49 2.81
C PHE A 121 25.88 -10.05 3.25
N GLU A 122 25.45 -9.81 4.49
CA GLU A 122 25.21 -8.47 5.01
C GLU A 122 26.49 -7.63 5.02
N ARG A 123 27.63 -8.19 5.48
CA ARG A 123 28.94 -7.52 5.48
C ARG A 123 29.41 -7.17 4.05
N GLN A 124 29.14 -8.02 3.06
CA GLN A 124 29.43 -7.73 1.66
C GLN A 124 28.55 -6.57 1.17
N LYS A 125 27.25 -6.61 1.44
CA LYS A 125 26.32 -5.54 1.06
C LYS A 125 26.62 -4.21 1.75
N VAL A 126 27.14 -4.23 2.99
CA VAL A 126 27.70 -3.05 3.66
C VAL A 126 28.90 -2.48 2.88
N ASN A 127 29.81 -3.34 2.42
CA ASN A 127 30.94 -2.89 1.60
C ASN A 127 30.50 -2.26 0.27
N GLU A 128 29.45 -2.80 -0.36
CA GLU A 128 28.89 -2.29 -1.61
C GLU A 128 28.27 -0.89 -1.43
N ILE A 129 27.46 -0.65 -0.39
CA ILE A 129 26.90 0.69 -0.15
C ILE A 129 27.99 1.72 0.20
N LEU A 130 29.05 1.30 0.89
CA LEU A 130 30.18 2.18 1.22
C LEU A 130 30.97 2.56 -0.04
N ASP A 131 31.22 1.61 -0.95
CA ASP A 131 31.88 1.88 -2.22
C ASP A 131 31.07 2.86 -3.07
N ALA A 132 29.74 2.67 -3.15
CA ALA A 132 28.84 3.58 -3.86
C ALA A 132 28.87 4.99 -3.27
N GLY A 133 28.72 5.12 -1.94
CA GLY A 133 28.77 6.42 -1.25
C GLY A 133 30.12 7.14 -1.39
N ILE A 134 31.24 6.40 -1.34
CA ILE A 134 32.57 6.96 -1.58
C ILE A 134 32.71 7.47 -3.01
N ALA A 135 32.25 6.70 -3.99
CA ALA A 135 32.33 7.06 -5.40
C ALA A 135 31.51 8.32 -5.70
N GLU A 136 30.25 8.38 -5.25
CA GLU A 136 29.37 9.52 -5.49
C GLU A 136 29.88 10.80 -4.80
N LEU A 137 30.21 10.75 -3.51
CA LEU A 137 30.73 11.93 -2.81
C LEU A 137 32.02 12.43 -3.45
N THR A 138 32.88 11.53 -3.93
CA THR A 138 34.09 11.90 -4.67
C THR A 138 33.76 12.63 -5.97
N ALA A 139 32.77 12.18 -6.73
CA ALA A 139 32.31 12.85 -7.95
C ALA A 139 31.75 14.25 -7.64
N VAL A 140 30.98 14.41 -6.56
CA VAL A 140 30.46 15.71 -6.09
C VAL A 140 31.61 16.66 -5.71
N MET A 141 32.57 16.20 -4.91
CA MET A 141 33.72 17.01 -4.48
C MET A 141 34.61 17.46 -5.64
N LYS A 142 34.68 16.68 -6.72
CA LYS A 142 35.40 17.03 -7.94
C LYS A 142 34.60 17.94 -8.89
N GLY A 143 33.31 18.13 -8.64
CA GLY A 143 32.40 18.84 -9.54
C GLY A 143 32.07 18.08 -10.82
N GLU A 144 32.28 16.75 -10.85
CA GLU A 144 31.87 15.87 -11.96
C GLU A 144 30.34 15.72 -12.01
N ILE A 145 29.70 15.78 -10.85
CA ILE A 145 28.25 15.91 -10.69
C ILE A 145 27.95 17.01 -9.66
N LYS A 146 26.78 17.62 -9.78
CA LYS A 146 26.24 18.54 -8.78
C LYS A 146 24.84 18.08 -8.39
N ARG A 147 24.71 17.59 -7.16
CA ARG A 147 23.42 17.19 -6.57
C ARG A 147 22.86 18.26 -5.64
N ARG A 148 21.54 18.26 -5.44
CA ARG A 148 20.84 19.16 -4.53
C ARG A 148 20.99 18.69 -3.07
N PRO A 149 21.10 19.61 -2.09
CA PRO A 149 21.04 19.24 -0.68
C PRO A 149 19.76 18.48 -0.33
N VAL A 150 19.83 17.57 0.63
CA VAL A 150 18.66 16.87 1.15
C VAL A 150 17.76 17.85 1.89
N ASN A 151 16.47 17.85 1.57
CA ASN A 151 15.45 18.49 2.38
C ASN A 151 15.04 17.52 3.52
N LYS A 152 15.73 17.60 4.67
CA LYS A 152 15.45 16.72 5.82
C LYS A 152 14.02 16.95 6.33
N VAL A 153 13.42 15.86 6.81
CA VAL A 153 12.10 15.90 7.45
C VAL A 153 12.25 16.54 8.83
N ASP A 154 11.49 17.60 9.11
CA ASP A 154 11.33 18.09 10.48
C ASP A 154 10.16 17.36 11.12
N TRP A 155 10.42 16.15 11.63
CA TRP A 155 9.41 15.24 12.19
C TRP A 155 8.54 15.87 13.29
N GLN A 156 9.08 16.85 14.00
CA GLN A 156 8.40 17.54 15.08
C GLN A 156 7.49 18.66 14.58
N ASN A 157 7.70 19.17 13.37
CA ASN A 157 7.00 20.36 12.86
C ASN A 157 6.40 20.14 11.47
N ILE A 158 5.89 18.93 11.21
CA ILE A 158 5.11 18.65 10.00
C ILE A 158 3.81 19.46 10.02
N GLU A 159 3.57 20.19 8.94
CA GLU A 159 2.29 20.81 8.62
C GLU A 159 1.50 19.86 7.71
N VAL A 160 0.34 19.41 8.19
CA VAL A 160 -0.64 18.66 7.40
C VAL A 160 -1.55 19.68 6.73
N ALA A 161 -1.27 20.01 5.47
CA ALA A 161 -2.13 20.88 4.67
C ALA A 161 -3.18 20.04 3.94
N ASP A 162 -4.18 20.70 3.34
CA ASP A 162 -5.34 20.05 2.73
C ASP A 162 -5.01 18.87 1.78
N ASN A 163 -3.93 19.01 0.98
CA ASN A 163 -3.59 18.05 -0.07
C ASN A 163 -2.09 17.70 -0.16
N MET A 164 -1.30 18.02 0.87
CA MET A 164 0.13 17.67 0.93
C MET A 164 0.65 17.82 2.36
N LEU A 165 1.74 17.11 2.64
CA LEU A 165 2.53 17.31 3.85
C LEU A 165 3.61 18.34 3.59
N LYS A 166 3.94 19.17 4.58
CA LYS A 166 5.03 20.14 4.48
C LYS A 166 5.99 20.07 5.66
N SER A 167 7.28 20.29 5.35
CA SER A 167 8.38 20.48 6.29
C SER A 167 9.05 21.81 5.93
N ASN A 168 9.23 22.70 6.92
CA ASN A 168 9.83 24.02 6.72
C ASN A 168 9.19 24.85 5.58
N GLY A 169 7.86 24.74 5.43
CA GLY A 169 7.08 25.45 4.41
C GLY A 169 7.19 24.88 2.98
N LYS A 170 7.91 23.77 2.78
CA LYS A 170 8.02 23.07 1.50
C LYS A 170 7.30 21.74 1.52
N PRO A 171 6.79 21.22 0.38
CA PRO A 171 6.28 19.86 0.32
C PRO A 171 7.31 18.84 0.82
N ILE A 172 6.86 17.80 1.48
CA ILE A 172 7.70 16.71 2.00
C ILE A 172 6.95 15.38 1.84
N PHE A 173 7.69 14.32 1.55
CA PHE A 173 7.18 12.95 1.51
C PHE A 173 7.75 12.19 2.71
N LEU A 174 6.86 11.62 3.52
CA LEU A 174 7.25 10.90 4.73
C LEU A 174 7.51 9.42 4.44
N TYR A 175 8.42 8.84 5.22
CA TYR A 175 8.79 7.43 5.12
C TYR A 175 9.03 6.87 6.52
N ASP A 176 8.66 5.62 6.72
CA ASP A 176 8.93 4.85 7.92
C ASP A 176 8.80 3.35 7.58
N TYR A 177 8.72 2.49 8.59
CA TYR A 177 8.39 1.09 8.50
C TYR A 177 7.14 0.78 9.34
N PHE A 178 6.25 -0.06 8.81
CA PHE A 178 5.10 -0.52 9.60
C PHE A 178 5.56 -1.54 10.64
N SER A 179 4.86 -1.61 11.77
CA SER A 179 5.19 -2.52 12.89
C SER A 179 6.66 -2.41 13.34
N LYS A 180 7.19 -1.17 13.35
CA LYS A 180 8.59 -0.89 13.67
C LYS A 180 8.90 -1.22 15.13
N THR A 181 9.65 -2.31 15.35
CA THR A 181 10.04 -2.88 16.67
C THR A 181 9.05 -2.57 17.79
N VAL A 182 7.96 -3.34 17.82
CA VAL A 182 6.88 -3.16 18.78
C VAL A 182 7.39 -3.45 20.19
N GLY A 183 7.06 -2.56 21.14
CA GLY A 183 7.56 -2.61 22.52
C GLY A 183 8.72 -1.66 22.82
N GLN A 184 9.31 -1.02 21.81
CA GLN A 184 10.34 0.00 22.04
C GLN A 184 9.74 1.41 22.19
N PRO A 185 10.25 2.25 23.13
CA PRO A 185 9.77 3.62 23.29
C PRO A 185 9.91 4.44 22.01
N LEU A 186 8.89 5.23 21.65
CA LEU A 186 8.93 6.10 20.45
C LEU A 186 10.07 7.13 20.51
N THR A 187 10.54 7.47 21.70
CA THR A 187 11.66 8.39 21.92
C THR A 187 13.03 7.74 21.74
N ASN A 188 13.11 6.43 21.46
CA ASN A 188 14.37 5.74 21.24
C ASN A 188 14.99 6.15 19.90
N LYS A 189 16.08 6.92 19.96
CA LYS A 189 16.74 7.51 18.77
C LYS A 189 17.51 6.49 17.92
N ASP A 190 17.74 5.29 18.44
CA ASP A 190 18.34 4.21 17.64
C ASP A 190 17.30 3.63 16.64
N ILE A 191 16.01 3.90 16.86
CA ILE A 191 14.90 3.37 16.04
C ILE A 191 14.15 4.51 15.32
N TYR A 192 13.85 5.60 16.02
CA TYR A 192 13.08 6.73 15.51
C TYR A 192 14.03 7.88 15.17
N ASN A 193 14.49 7.92 13.92
CA ASN A 193 15.50 8.85 13.42
C ASN A 193 15.35 9.12 11.91
N ASP A 194 16.20 9.98 11.35
CA ASP A 194 16.16 10.33 9.91
C ASP A 194 16.50 9.17 8.96
N HIS A 195 17.05 8.06 9.45
CA HIS A 195 17.46 6.92 8.63
C HIS A 195 16.31 5.92 8.49
N LEU A 196 15.66 5.58 9.61
CA LEU A 196 14.53 4.65 9.65
C LEU A 196 13.15 5.32 9.56
N GLY A 197 13.10 6.65 9.62
CA GLY A 197 11.86 7.38 9.80
C GLY A 197 11.52 7.56 11.29
N ALA A 198 10.67 8.55 11.59
CA ALA A 198 10.24 8.85 12.96
C ALA A 198 8.75 9.23 13.06
N ILE A 199 7.90 8.50 12.34
CA ILE A 199 6.43 8.54 12.46
C ILE A 199 6.04 7.80 13.74
N TYR A 200 5.33 8.49 14.64
CA TYR A 200 4.91 7.94 15.92
C TYR A 200 3.59 7.18 15.81
N HIS A 201 3.42 6.16 16.65
CA HIS A 201 2.25 5.29 16.65
C HIS A 201 2.07 4.60 18.01
N GLY A 202 0.90 3.97 18.24
CA GLY A 202 0.64 3.22 19.48
C GLY A 202 1.34 1.86 19.57
N GLY A 203 2.57 1.72 19.09
CA GLY A 203 3.32 0.45 19.05
C GLY A 203 4.42 0.32 20.10
N GLU A 204 4.52 1.26 21.04
CA GLU A 204 5.61 1.31 22.03
C GLU A 204 5.45 0.34 23.21
N ASN A 205 4.36 -0.43 23.24
CA ASN A 205 4.11 -1.49 24.21
C ASN A 205 4.06 -2.85 23.50
N LEU A 206 4.38 -3.90 24.24
CA LEU A 206 4.08 -5.28 23.82
C LEU A 206 2.63 -5.60 24.19
N TYR A 207 1.82 -5.83 23.17
CA TYR A 207 0.40 -6.11 23.33
C TYR A 207 0.11 -7.62 23.28
N PRO A 208 -0.95 -8.09 23.94
CA PRO A 208 -1.46 -9.42 23.73
C PRO A 208 -1.97 -9.62 22.28
N VAL A 209 -1.86 -10.84 21.79
CA VAL A 209 -2.09 -11.19 20.37
C VAL A 209 -3.50 -10.85 19.87
N ASP A 210 -4.52 -10.94 20.74
CA ASP A 210 -5.92 -10.64 20.39
C ASP A 210 -6.25 -9.14 20.37
N HIS A 211 -5.36 -8.29 20.88
CA HIS A 211 -5.53 -6.83 20.91
C HIS A 211 -4.21 -6.08 20.75
N ASP A 212 -3.51 -6.41 19.66
CA ASP A 212 -2.13 -6.03 19.37
C ASP A 212 -1.87 -4.52 19.12
N ARG A 213 -2.78 -3.62 19.51
CA ARG A 213 -2.58 -2.16 19.43
C ARG A 213 -3.34 -1.45 20.56
N ALA A 214 -2.89 -0.23 20.87
CA ALA A 214 -3.48 0.64 21.89
C ALA A 214 -5.01 0.83 21.76
N ILE A 215 -5.54 0.97 20.53
CA ILE A 215 -6.99 1.09 20.31
C ILE A 215 -7.57 -0.25 19.88
N ASN A 216 -8.29 -0.88 20.81
CA ASN A 216 -8.88 -2.20 20.63
C ASN A 216 -10.21 -2.33 21.40
N SER A 217 -10.96 -3.40 21.16
CA SER A 217 -12.26 -3.65 21.79
C SER A 217 -12.23 -3.95 23.30
N PHE A 218 -11.07 -4.34 23.84
CA PHE A 218 -10.90 -4.71 25.26
C PHE A 218 -10.78 -3.50 26.19
N LEU A 219 -10.65 -2.30 25.62
CA LEU A 219 -10.75 -1.04 26.35
C LEU A 219 -12.05 -0.92 27.17
N LEU A 220 -13.15 -1.55 26.72
CA LEU A 220 -14.46 -1.45 27.34
C LEU A 220 -14.86 -2.71 28.13
N LYS A 221 -15.27 -2.50 29.39
CA LYS A 221 -15.81 -3.54 30.28
C LYS A 221 -17.30 -3.75 30.07
N GLU A 222 -17.82 -4.87 30.55
CA GLU A 222 -19.24 -5.23 30.42
C GLU A 222 -20.20 -4.19 31.00
N ASP A 223 -19.80 -3.48 32.07
CA ASP A 223 -20.57 -2.41 32.71
C ASP A 223 -20.50 -1.06 31.96
N GLY A 224 -19.77 -1.01 30.84
CA GLY A 224 -19.56 0.18 30.03
C GLY A 224 -18.47 1.13 30.54
N THR A 225 -17.74 0.75 31.58
CA THR A 225 -16.56 1.50 32.05
C THR A 225 -15.30 1.10 31.27
N TYR A 226 -14.28 1.96 31.29
CA TYR A 226 -13.00 1.69 30.63
C TYR A 226 -12.04 0.93 31.55
N ASP A 227 -11.29 -0.03 30.98
CA ASP A 227 -10.10 -0.53 31.64
C ASP A 227 -9.03 0.57 31.69
N GLN A 228 -8.66 0.98 32.90
CA GLN A 228 -7.78 2.14 33.09
C GLN A 228 -6.32 1.84 32.75
N GLU A 229 -5.88 0.58 32.79
CA GLU A 229 -4.51 0.24 32.38
C GLU A 229 -4.41 0.23 30.85
N LEU A 230 -5.36 -0.41 30.16
CA LEU A 230 -5.39 -0.38 28.69
C LEU A 230 -5.62 1.05 28.16
N LEU A 231 -6.41 1.88 28.83
CA LEU A 231 -6.62 3.27 28.42
C LEU A 231 -5.34 4.12 28.55
N LYS A 232 -4.40 3.76 29.43
CA LYS A 232 -3.08 4.43 29.49
C LYS A 232 -2.28 4.22 28.21
N GLU A 233 -2.39 3.06 27.57
CA GLU A 233 -1.73 2.75 26.30
C GLU A 233 -2.17 3.69 25.16
N VAL A 234 -3.37 4.28 25.25
CA VAL A 234 -3.84 5.32 24.31
C VAL A 234 -3.44 6.73 24.76
N THR A 235 -3.54 7.01 26.06
CA THR A 235 -3.41 8.37 26.58
C THR A 235 -1.96 8.80 26.80
N GLN A 236 -1.04 7.87 27.01
CA GLN A 236 0.38 8.11 27.28
C GLN A 236 1.27 8.08 26.05
N ILE A 237 0.70 7.82 24.86
CA ILE A 237 1.46 7.81 23.61
C ILE A 237 2.21 9.13 23.44
N ASP A 238 3.52 9.03 23.21
CA ASP A 238 4.35 10.20 23.02
C ASP A 238 3.82 11.03 21.84
N ASN A 239 3.76 12.34 22.07
CA ASN A 239 3.11 13.28 21.19
C ASN A 239 4.06 14.35 20.63
N SER A 240 5.37 14.07 20.65
CA SER A 240 6.40 15.02 20.20
C SER A 240 6.53 15.08 18.67
N ASN A 241 6.21 13.99 17.97
CA ASN A 241 6.29 13.87 16.51
C ASN A 241 4.93 13.65 15.84
N VAL A 242 4.90 13.89 14.53
CA VAL A 242 3.84 13.47 13.61
C VAL A 242 3.59 11.96 13.74
N GLY A 243 2.33 11.51 13.63
CA GLY A 243 2.01 10.10 13.78
C GLY A 243 0.59 9.71 13.37
N PHE A 244 0.27 8.44 13.55
CA PHE A 244 -1.07 7.88 13.36
C PHE A 244 -1.48 6.96 14.52
N LEU A 245 -2.78 6.68 14.63
CA LEU A 245 -3.31 5.62 15.50
C LEU A 245 -4.12 4.63 14.67
N ILE A 246 -4.11 3.35 15.05
CA ILE A 246 -4.81 2.29 14.33
C ILE A 246 -5.81 1.58 15.23
N TYR A 247 -6.99 1.29 14.70
CA TYR A 247 -8.00 0.48 15.36
C TYR A 247 -7.73 -0.98 15.05
N TRP A 248 -7.47 -1.77 16.08
CA TRP A 248 -7.21 -3.20 15.94
C TRP A 248 -8.51 -4.00 16.09
N ASN A 249 -9.06 -4.45 14.95
CA ASN A 249 -10.40 -5.01 14.88
C ASN A 249 -10.46 -6.55 14.97
N MET A 250 -9.35 -7.22 15.29
CA MET A 250 -9.27 -8.70 15.25
C MET A 250 -9.95 -9.38 16.45
N GLY A 251 -9.78 -8.84 17.66
CA GLY A 251 -10.34 -9.42 18.89
C GLY A 251 -11.75 -8.92 19.24
N ILE A 252 -12.42 -9.65 20.14
CA ILE A 252 -13.63 -9.18 20.84
C ILE A 252 -13.60 -9.76 22.27
N PRO A 253 -14.00 -8.99 23.31
CA PRO A 253 -14.05 -9.50 24.68
C PRO A 253 -15.03 -10.66 24.89
N GLU A 254 -14.68 -11.58 25.78
CA GLU A 254 -15.52 -12.74 26.15
C GLU A 254 -16.93 -12.34 26.62
N TRP A 255 -17.06 -11.19 27.30
CA TRP A 255 -18.35 -10.70 27.77
C TRP A 255 -19.31 -10.35 26.63
N ILE A 256 -18.78 -9.91 25.48
CA ILE A 256 -19.57 -9.66 24.27
C ILE A 256 -20.02 -11.00 23.69
N GLU A 257 -19.12 -11.99 23.58
CA GLU A 257 -19.46 -13.33 23.05
C GLU A 257 -20.55 -14.01 23.88
N LYS A 258 -20.49 -13.84 25.21
CA LYS A 258 -21.51 -14.38 26.13
C LYS A 258 -22.88 -13.72 25.94
N ARG A 259 -22.92 -12.42 25.62
CA ARG A 259 -24.17 -11.65 25.46
C ARG A 259 -24.75 -11.75 24.06
N GLU A 260 -23.90 -11.86 23.05
CA GLU A 260 -24.28 -11.94 21.65
C GLU A 260 -23.65 -13.20 21.01
N PRO A 261 -24.35 -14.35 21.08
CA PRO A 261 -23.82 -15.62 20.57
C PRO A 261 -23.54 -15.64 19.07
N GLU A 262 -24.12 -14.71 18.30
CA GLU A 262 -23.88 -14.58 16.87
C GLU A 262 -22.75 -13.61 16.51
N VAL A 263 -22.05 -13.02 17.49
CA VAL A 263 -21.06 -11.95 17.25
C VAL A 263 -19.91 -12.35 16.33
N ARG A 264 -19.59 -13.65 16.22
CA ARG A 264 -18.54 -14.17 15.33
C ARG A 264 -19.07 -14.62 13.97
N LYS A 265 -20.38 -14.58 13.70
CA LYS A 265 -20.94 -14.89 12.38
C LYS A 265 -20.76 -13.70 11.44
N GLY A 266 -20.38 -13.92 10.18
CA GLY A 266 -20.10 -12.82 9.25
C GLY A 266 -18.81 -12.04 9.56
N ARG A 267 -17.91 -12.63 10.35
CA ARG A 267 -16.55 -12.12 10.63
C ARG A 267 -15.62 -12.26 9.42
N SER A 268 -14.44 -11.66 9.53
CA SER A 268 -13.28 -11.90 8.67
C SER A 268 -12.00 -12.21 9.45
N LEU A 269 -10.89 -12.36 8.72
CA LEU A 269 -9.56 -12.54 9.30
C LEU A 269 -9.15 -11.31 10.14
N PHE A 270 -9.17 -10.11 9.55
CA PHE A 270 -8.73 -8.88 10.21
C PHE A 270 -9.85 -8.10 10.93
N THR A 271 -11.11 -8.44 10.71
CA THR A 271 -12.26 -7.96 11.51
C THR A 271 -12.98 -9.14 12.12
N GLY A 272 -12.64 -9.49 13.36
CA GLY A 272 -12.99 -10.78 13.95
C GLY A 272 -14.45 -10.95 14.39
N TYR A 273 -15.35 -10.04 14.02
CA TYR A 273 -16.73 -10.01 14.49
C TYR A 273 -17.68 -9.53 13.38
N ASP A 274 -18.98 -9.67 13.63
CA ASP A 274 -20.05 -9.15 12.78
C ASP A 274 -20.16 -7.62 12.88
N ILE A 275 -19.89 -6.92 11.79
CA ILE A 275 -20.02 -5.46 11.70
C ILE A 275 -21.49 -4.97 11.71
N ASP A 276 -22.46 -5.88 11.52
CA ASP A 276 -23.89 -5.58 11.61
C ASP A 276 -24.46 -5.79 13.02
N ASN A 277 -23.69 -6.38 13.95
CA ASN A 277 -24.17 -6.66 15.30
C ASN A 277 -24.33 -5.36 16.13
N PRO A 278 -25.52 -5.07 16.70
CA PRO A 278 -25.76 -3.84 17.44
C PRO A 278 -24.85 -3.61 18.66
N LEU A 279 -24.48 -4.67 19.40
CA LEU A 279 -23.58 -4.56 20.55
C LEU A 279 -22.15 -4.22 20.10
N VAL A 280 -21.71 -4.79 18.98
CA VAL A 280 -20.42 -4.44 18.35
C VAL A 280 -20.40 -2.97 17.94
N ARG A 281 -21.45 -2.51 17.25
CA ARG A 281 -21.56 -1.10 16.82
C ARG A 281 -21.61 -0.13 17.99
N ASP A 282 -22.34 -0.45 19.06
CA ASP A 282 -22.35 0.35 20.30
C ASP A 282 -20.97 0.39 20.97
N THR A 283 -20.32 -0.77 21.11
CA THR A 283 -19.01 -0.87 21.77
C THR A 283 -17.94 -0.09 21.01
N TRP A 284 -17.79 -0.34 19.71
CA TRP A 284 -16.83 0.39 18.89
C TRP A 284 -17.20 1.85 18.68
N GLY A 285 -18.48 2.20 18.68
CA GLY A 285 -18.92 3.60 18.66
C GLY A 285 -18.47 4.38 19.90
N LYS A 286 -18.60 3.79 21.09
CA LYS A 286 -18.08 4.38 22.33
C LYS A 286 -16.58 4.52 22.30
N ILE A 287 -15.86 3.46 21.93
CA ILE A 287 -14.40 3.47 21.78
C ILE A 287 -13.96 4.55 20.79
N ALA A 288 -14.61 4.64 19.62
CA ALA A 288 -14.25 5.61 18.60
C ALA A 288 -14.41 7.05 19.10
N LYS A 289 -15.58 7.35 19.66
CA LYS A 289 -15.89 8.67 20.24
C LYS A 289 -14.91 9.04 21.35
N ASP A 290 -14.69 8.16 22.32
CA ASP A 290 -13.91 8.50 23.51
C ASP A 290 -12.41 8.53 23.21
N THR A 291 -11.89 7.64 22.35
CA THR A 291 -10.49 7.73 21.89
C THR A 291 -10.25 8.99 21.06
N GLY A 292 -11.22 9.41 20.23
CA GLY A 292 -11.20 10.72 19.57
C GLY A 292 -11.02 11.86 20.58
N ALA A 293 -11.90 11.94 21.58
CA ALA A 293 -11.82 12.98 22.60
C ALA A 293 -10.49 12.97 23.39
N LEU A 294 -9.97 11.78 23.72
CA LEU A 294 -8.72 11.62 24.47
C LEU A 294 -7.45 12.00 23.69
N THR A 295 -7.54 12.01 22.36
CA THR A 295 -6.38 12.24 21.48
C THR A 295 -6.55 13.48 20.60
N GLN A 296 -7.56 14.30 20.87
CA GLN A 296 -7.79 15.56 20.15
C GLN A 296 -6.59 16.52 20.30
N GLY A 297 -6.14 17.09 19.17
CA GLY A 297 -5.02 18.03 19.13
C GLY A 297 -3.64 17.41 19.35
N LYS A 298 -3.55 16.08 19.42
CA LYS A 298 -2.27 15.37 19.49
C LYS A 298 -1.60 15.34 18.11
N LYS A 299 -0.28 15.52 18.05
CA LYS A 299 0.57 15.32 16.86
C LYS A 299 0.56 13.86 16.39
N VAL A 300 0.49 12.89 17.30
CA VAL A 300 0.45 11.45 16.95
C VAL A 300 -0.82 11.04 16.20
N THR A 301 -1.77 11.95 15.98
CA THR A 301 -2.97 11.71 15.15
C THR A 301 -2.99 12.57 13.89
N GLN A 302 -1.90 13.28 13.57
CA GLN A 302 -1.82 14.16 12.39
C GLN A 302 -1.85 13.43 11.04
N LEU A 303 -1.41 12.17 10.97
CA LEU A 303 -1.61 11.31 9.81
C LEU A 303 -2.93 10.52 9.89
N GLY A 304 -3.79 10.87 10.84
CA GLY A 304 -5.13 10.34 11.00
C GLY A 304 -5.22 9.03 11.78
N TYR A 305 -6.44 8.52 11.83
CA TYR A 305 -6.79 7.22 12.41
C TYR A 305 -6.99 6.20 11.29
N ILE A 306 -6.26 5.09 11.36
CA ILE A 306 -6.45 3.92 10.51
C ILE A 306 -7.63 3.12 11.07
N LEU A 307 -8.78 3.16 10.39
CA LEU A 307 -10.02 2.60 10.92
C LEU A 307 -10.06 1.06 10.89
N ALA A 308 -9.23 0.43 10.06
CA ALA A 308 -9.02 -1.02 10.03
C ALA A 308 -7.72 -1.38 9.29
N ASN A 309 -7.10 -2.48 9.72
CA ASN A 309 -6.02 -3.17 9.01
C ASN A 309 -6.63 -4.11 7.96
N GLU A 310 -6.32 -3.92 6.68
CA GLU A 310 -6.70 -4.83 5.58
C GLU A 310 -8.15 -5.37 5.69
N PRO A 311 -9.19 -4.53 5.76
CA PRO A 311 -10.54 -5.04 5.89
C PRO A 311 -10.97 -5.75 4.60
N HIS A 312 -11.55 -6.94 4.75
CA HIS A 312 -12.22 -7.71 3.71
C HIS A 312 -13.16 -8.73 4.33
N TRP A 313 -14.13 -9.21 3.56
CA TRP A 313 -15.09 -10.26 3.93
C TRP A 313 -15.37 -11.12 2.70
N PHE A 314 -14.39 -11.84 2.17
CA PHE A 314 -14.59 -12.77 1.04
C PHE A 314 -15.70 -13.76 1.37
N SER A 315 -16.77 -13.72 0.58
CA SER A 315 -18.02 -14.42 0.86
C SER A 315 -18.35 -15.53 -0.13
N GLU A 316 -17.46 -15.84 -1.07
CA GLU A 316 -17.64 -16.91 -2.04
C GLU A 316 -17.14 -18.28 -1.55
N SER A 317 -17.80 -19.34 -2.00
CA SER A 317 -17.40 -20.71 -1.72
C SER A 317 -16.01 -21.03 -2.30
N ASP A 318 -15.23 -21.87 -1.59
CA ASP A 318 -13.87 -22.30 -1.94
C ASP A 318 -12.79 -21.20 -1.89
N HIS A 319 -13.07 -20.04 -1.29
CA HIS A 319 -12.04 -19.03 -1.06
C HIS A 319 -11.04 -19.46 0.02
N TRP A 320 -9.78 -19.03 -0.07
CA TRP A 320 -8.74 -19.46 0.86
C TRP A 320 -8.98 -18.97 2.29
N SER A 321 -9.65 -17.84 2.46
CA SER A 321 -9.94 -17.24 3.76
C SER A 321 -10.95 -18.03 4.59
N TYR A 322 -11.71 -18.95 3.98
CA TYR A 322 -12.65 -19.85 4.68
C TYR A 322 -11.98 -20.61 5.84
N ARG A 323 -10.70 -20.97 5.69
CA ARG A 323 -9.92 -21.66 6.75
C ARG A 323 -9.72 -20.80 8.00
N PHE A 324 -9.86 -19.48 7.87
CA PHE A 324 -9.81 -18.49 8.95
C PHE A 324 -11.21 -18.09 9.45
N GLN A 325 -12.24 -18.87 9.11
CA GLN A 325 -13.63 -18.68 9.51
C GLN A 325 -14.29 -17.42 8.94
N GLU A 326 -13.68 -16.84 7.91
CA GLU A 326 -14.21 -15.67 7.24
C GLU A 326 -15.47 -16.02 6.44
N MET A 327 -16.58 -15.33 6.77
CA MET A 327 -17.88 -15.50 6.12
C MET A 327 -18.36 -16.95 5.97
N ASN A 328 -18.00 -17.85 6.91
CA ASN A 328 -18.48 -19.24 6.91
C ASN A 328 -19.99 -19.35 7.15
N ASP A 329 -20.60 -18.33 7.74
CA ASP A 329 -22.04 -18.13 7.94
C ASP A 329 -22.27 -16.63 8.19
N ILE A 330 -23.52 -16.16 8.20
CA ILE A 330 -23.92 -14.79 8.54
C ILE A 330 -24.85 -14.75 9.75
N SER A 331 -24.85 -13.65 10.48
CA SER A 331 -25.75 -13.47 11.62
C SER A 331 -27.19 -13.19 11.16
N SER A 332 -28.15 -13.32 12.09
CA SER A 332 -29.52 -12.85 11.85
C SER A 332 -29.57 -11.34 11.59
N TYR A 333 -28.67 -10.54 12.16
CA TYR A 333 -28.56 -9.10 11.91
C TYR A 333 -28.16 -8.81 10.46
N THR A 334 -27.11 -9.48 9.97
CA THR A 334 -26.66 -9.36 8.57
C THR A 334 -27.78 -9.77 7.60
N LEU A 335 -28.45 -10.89 7.86
CA LEU A 335 -29.54 -11.38 7.01
C LEU A 335 -30.73 -10.40 6.98
N ASN A 336 -31.11 -9.84 8.12
CA ASN A 336 -32.22 -8.88 8.19
C ASN A 336 -31.88 -7.55 7.51
N ASN A 337 -30.66 -7.03 7.69
CA ASN A 337 -30.18 -5.86 6.97
C ASN A 337 -30.18 -6.10 5.45
N PHE A 338 -29.81 -7.30 5.00
CA PHE A 338 -29.89 -7.67 3.58
C PHE A 338 -31.33 -7.71 3.06
N ARG A 339 -32.27 -8.26 3.84
CA ARG A 339 -33.71 -8.26 3.51
C ARG A 339 -34.26 -6.85 3.35
N GLU A 340 -33.87 -5.93 4.23
CA GLU A 340 -34.24 -4.51 4.14
C GLU A 340 -33.62 -3.85 2.91
N TRP A 341 -32.34 -4.11 2.63
CA TRP A 341 -31.66 -3.63 1.43
C TRP A 341 -32.37 -4.10 0.16
N LEU A 342 -32.75 -5.38 0.09
CA LEU A 342 -33.52 -5.94 -1.03
C LEU A 342 -34.90 -5.31 -1.15
N ALA A 343 -35.61 -5.10 -0.03
CA ALA A 343 -36.90 -4.42 -0.03
C ALA A 343 -36.78 -3.01 -0.65
N ASN A 344 -35.70 -2.28 -0.32
CA ASN A 344 -35.43 -0.97 -0.92
C ASN A 344 -35.05 -1.07 -2.41
N LYS A 345 -34.12 -1.97 -2.76
CA LYS A 345 -33.65 -2.19 -4.14
C LYS A 345 -34.81 -2.51 -5.09
N TYR A 346 -35.76 -3.31 -4.63
CA TYR A 346 -36.93 -3.73 -5.39
C TYR A 346 -38.19 -2.89 -5.10
N SER A 347 -38.06 -1.76 -4.40
CA SER A 347 -39.18 -0.85 -4.07
C SER A 347 -40.38 -1.54 -3.42
N GLY A 348 -40.14 -2.55 -2.59
CA GLY A 348 -41.15 -3.36 -1.92
C GLY A 348 -41.85 -4.38 -2.83
N ASP A 349 -41.45 -4.56 -4.08
CA ASP A 349 -42.02 -5.55 -5.01
C ASP A 349 -41.30 -6.90 -4.91
N ILE A 350 -41.79 -7.78 -4.03
CA ILE A 350 -41.27 -9.14 -3.88
C ILE A 350 -41.41 -9.98 -5.16
N LYS A 351 -42.37 -9.67 -6.04
CA LYS A 351 -42.54 -10.41 -7.31
C LYS A 351 -41.41 -10.07 -8.28
N ALA A 352 -40.93 -8.83 -8.28
CA ALA A 352 -39.79 -8.42 -9.08
C ALA A 352 -38.51 -9.14 -8.62
N LEU A 353 -38.27 -9.24 -7.31
CA LEU A 353 -37.16 -10.04 -6.77
C LEU A 353 -37.30 -11.51 -7.17
N ASN A 354 -38.47 -12.12 -6.94
CA ASN A 354 -38.71 -13.52 -7.28
C ASN A 354 -38.51 -13.82 -8.76
N ALA A 355 -38.90 -12.91 -9.64
CA ALA A 355 -38.65 -13.02 -11.07
C ALA A 355 -37.15 -12.97 -11.41
N ASN A 356 -36.40 -12.06 -10.79
CA ASN A 356 -34.96 -11.92 -11.01
C ASN A 356 -34.16 -13.11 -10.45
N TRP A 357 -34.47 -13.54 -9.22
CA TRP A 357 -33.76 -14.60 -8.51
C TRP A 357 -34.26 -16.00 -8.85
N GLN A 358 -35.33 -16.12 -9.64
CA GLN A 358 -36.02 -17.39 -9.92
C GLN A 358 -36.45 -18.12 -8.63
N SER A 359 -36.96 -17.33 -7.67
CA SER A 359 -37.41 -17.79 -6.35
C SER A 359 -38.93 -17.66 -6.18
N ASN A 360 -39.43 -18.04 -5.01
CA ASN A 360 -40.86 -17.94 -4.68
C ASN A 360 -41.08 -17.52 -3.21
N PHE A 361 -40.36 -16.50 -2.75
CA PHE A 361 -40.50 -15.95 -1.41
C PHE A 361 -41.85 -15.23 -1.25
N GLU A 362 -42.53 -15.47 -0.14
CA GLU A 362 -43.82 -14.83 0.16
C GLU A 362 -43.69 -13.34 0.48
N SER A 363 -42.57 -12.93 1.07
CA SER A 363 -42.25 -11.54 1.42
C SER A 363 -40.73 -11.36 1.57
N PHE A 364 -40.23 -10.14 1.69
CA PHE A 364 -38.80 -9.90 1.96
C PHE A 364 -38.34 -10.53 3.29
N ASN A 365 -39.22 -10.63 4.28
CA ASN A 365 -38.90 -11.23 5.58
C ASN A 365 -38.62 -12.74 5.50
N THR A 366 -39.01 -13.40 4.41
CA THR A 366 -38.77 -14.84 4.19
C THR A 366 -37.67 -15.12 3.17
N VAL A 367 -37.00 -14.08 2.66
CA VAL A 367 -35.84 -14.24 1.78
C VAL A 367 -34.72 -14.92 2.54
N GLU A 368 -34.15 -15.96 1.97
CA GLU A 368 -32.99 -16.68 2.48
C GLU A 368 -31.85 -16.63 1.47
N ILE A 369 -30.61 -16.64 1.95
CA ILE A 369 -29.40 -16.73 1.13
C ILE A 369 -28.39 -17.64 1.83
N THR A 370 -27.66 -18.42 1.05
CA THR A 370 -26.56 -19.25 1.56
C THR A 370 -25.25 -18.50 1.40
N ILE A 371 -24.52 -18.32 2.52
CA ILE A 371 -23.18 -17.77 2.57
C ILE A 371 -22.27 -18.81 3.23
N PRO A 372 -21.11 -19.17 2.66
CA PRO A 372 -20.51 -18.62 1.43
C PRO A 372 -21.36 -18.86 0.17
N ILE A 373 -21.50 -17.83 -0.67
CA ILE A 373 -22.26 -17.88 -1.92
C ILE A 373 -21.48 -18.68 -2.97
N ASP A 374 -22.16 -19.55 -3.74
CA ASP A 374 -21.51 -20.32 -4.79
C ASP A 374 -20.92 -19.38 -5.86
N LYS A 375 -19.60 -19.42 -6.05
CA LYS A 375 -18.88 -18.62 -7.06
C LYS A 375 -19.40 -18.82 -8.49
N ASN A 376 -20.07 -19.93 -8.78
CA ASN A 376 -20.69 -20.19 -10.07
C ASN A 376 -21.93 -19.33 -10.34
N THR A 377 -22.47 -18.66 -9.30
CA THR A 377 -23.58 -17.70 -9.45
C THR A 377 -23.11 -16.33 -9.93
N GLN A 378 -21.80 -16.09 -10.10
CA GLN A 378 -21.29 -14.84 -10.66
C GLN A 378 -21.94 -14.50 -12.02
N GLY A 379 -22.41 -13.26 -12.14
CA GLY A 379 -23.17 -12.77 -13.30
C GLY A 379 -24.69 -13.00 -13.22
N THR A 380 -25.20 -13.55 -12.12
CA THR A 380 -26.64 -13.67 -11.85
C THR A 380 -27.14 -12.55 -10.91
N PRO A 381 -28.45 -12.25 -10.89
CA PRO A 381 -29.01 -11.22 -10.01
C PRO A 381 -28.73 -11.41 -8.52
N ILE A 382 -28.78 -12.66 -8.01
CA ILE A 382 -28.50 -12.95 -6.59
C ILE A 382 -27.05 -12.62 -6.22
N TRP A 383 -26.09 -12.94 -7.10
CA TRP A 383 -24.69 -12.57 -6.90
C TRP A 383 -24.48 -11.07 -6.92
N TYR A 384 -25.11 -10.37 -7.87
CA TYR A 384 -25.01 -8.92 -7.95
C TYR A 384 -25.58 -8.25 -6.69
N ASP A 385 -26.80 -8.61 -6.31
CA ASP A 385 -27.49 -8.03 -5.16
C ASP A 385 -26.72 -8.29 -3.85
N TRP A 386 -26.22 -9.51 -3.63
CA TRP A 386 -25.41 -9.83 -2.46
C TRP A 386 -24.12 -9.00 -2.40
N ASN A 387 -23.33 -8.98 -3.48
CA ASN A 387 -22.04 -8.28 -3.45
C ASN A 387 -22.19 -6.77 -3.34
N ARG A 388 -23.24 -6.20 -3.95
CA ARG A 388 -23.55 -4.77 -3.79
C ARG A 388 -23.99 -4.44 -2.37
N TYR A 389 -24.87 -5.23 -1.78
CA TYR A 389 -25.20 -5.10 -0.35
C TYR A 389 -23.96 -5.26 0.53
N HIS A 390 -23.09 -6.21 0.20
CA HIS A 390 -21.90 -6.50 1.00
C HIS A 390 -20.93 -5.31 1.04
N MET A 391 -20.78 -4.61 -0.09
CA MET A 391 -20.08 -3.32 -0.14
C MET A 391 -20.81 -2.25 0.68
N ASP A 392 -22.13 -2.13 0.55
CA ASP A 392 -22.90 -1.11 1.27
C ASP A 392 -22.85 -1.30 2.81
N ARG A 393 -22.81 -2.54 3.32
CA ARG A 393 -22.68 -2.79 4.77
C ARG A 393 -21.31 -2.43 5.32
N SER A 394 -20.23 -2.61 4.56
CA SER A 394 -18.89 -2.18 5.00
C SER A 394 -18.76 -0.66 4.97
N ILE A 395 -19.31 0.01 3.95
CA ILE A 395 -19.42 1.49 3.91
C ILE A 395 -20.18 1.99 5.13
N SER A 396 -21.31 1.36 5.48
CA SER A 396 -22.10 1.69 6.67
C SER A 396 -21.29 1.55 7.96
N TRP A 397 -20.49 0.48 8.09
CA TRP A 397 -19.62 0.26 9.24
C TRP A 397 -18.55 1.36 9.39
N PHE A 398 -17.81 1.67 8.31
CA PHE A 398 -16.78 2.70 8.38
C PHE A 398 -17.36 4.11 8.53
N THR A 399 -18.54 4.37 7.96
CA THR A 399 -19.28 5.62 8.17
C THR A 399 -19.66 5.77 9.64
N HIS A 400 -20.12 4.69 10.28
CA HIS A 400 -20.41 4.67 11.71
C HIS A 400 -19.16 4.96 12.55
N LEU A 401 -18.06 4.25 12.32
CA LEU A 401 -16.80 4.48 13.06
C LEU A 401 -16.29 5.92 12.93
N GLN A 402 -16.19 6.44 11.71
CA GLN A 402 -15.75 7.81 11.47
C GLN A 402 -16.71 8.83 12.10
N GLY A 403 -18.03 8.59 11.98
CA GLY A 403 -19.05 9.45 12.56
C GLY A 403 -18.98 9.52 14.09
N GLU A 404 -18.79 8.38 14.76
CA GLU A 404 -18.63 8.35 16.22
C GLU A 404 -17.30 8.97 16.66
N LEU A 405 -16.19 8.66 15.98
CA LEU A 405 -14.88 9.30 16.21
C LEU A 405 -14.99 10.83 16.18
N ARG A 406 -15.66 11.37 15.16
CA ARG A 406 -15.83 12.82 14.97
C ARG A 406 -16.77 13.49 15.96
N LYS A 407 -17.57 12.75 16.72
CA LYS A 407 -18.28 13.31 17.88
C LYS A 407 -17.33 13.65 19.03
N GLY A 408 -16.23 12.91 19.17
CA GLY A 408 -15.18 13.17 20.16
C GLY A 408 -14.09 14.11 19.66
N ASN A 409 -13.73 14.01 18.38
CA ASN A 409 -12.73 14.85 17.72
C ASN A 409 -13.22 15.28 16.32
N PRO A 410 -13.93 16.43 16.19
CA PRO A 410 -14.54 16.86 14.93
C PRO A 410 -13.57 16.99 13.75
N ASP A 411 -12.30 17.29 14.04
CA ASP A 411 -11.25 17.50 13.04
C ASP A 411 -10.40 16.23 12.81
N ALA A 412 -10.84 15.07 13.34
CA ALA A 412 -10.11 13.82 13.17
C ALA A 412 -10.01 13.41 11.69
N ASP A 413 -8.77 13.29 11.24
CA ASP A 413 -8.45 12.68 9.97
C ASP A 413 -8.57 11.16 10.02
N THR A 414 -9.01 10.54 8.95
CA THR A 414 -9.18 9.09 8.89
C THR A 414 -8.71 8.55 7.56
N HIS A 415 -8.23 7.32 7.58
CA HIS A 415 -8.06 6.48 6.41
C HIS A 415 -8.27 5.01 6.76
N ILE A 416 -8.28 4.14 5.77
CA ILE A 416 -8.43 2.69 5.92
C ILE A 416 -7.24 2.06 5.20
N LYS A 417 -6.60 1.04 5.77
CA LYS A 417 -5.55 0.29 5.06
C LYS A 417 -6.21 -0.69 4.09
N ILE A 418 -6.68 -0.19 2.95
CA ILE A 418 -7.33 -0.98 1.90
C ILE A 418 -6.27 -1.67 1.05
N MET A 419 -6.33 -3.00 0.92
CA MET A 419 -5.54 -3.72 -0.06
C MET A 419 -5.93 -3.31 -1.48
N PRO A 420 -5.03 -2.75 -2.30
CA PRO A 420 -5.38 -2.30 -3.64
C PRO A 420 -5.79 -3.41 -4.61
N ASN A 421 -5.46 -4.67 -4.32
CA ASN A 421 -5.96 -5.82 -5.07
C ASN A 421 -7.50 -5.96 -5.00
N MET A 422 -8.17 -5.38 -4.00
CA MET A 422 -9.64 -5.29 -3.93
C MET A 422 -10.22 -4.47 -5.09
N PHE A 423 -9.41 -3.62 -5.71
CA PHE A 423 -9.76 -2.93 -6.95
C PHE A 423 -9.12 -3.58 -8.17
N SER A 424 -7.79 -3.79 -8.16
CA SER A 424 -7.04 -4.17 -9.36
C SER A 424 -7.22 -5.62 -9.82
N GLU A 425 -7.62 -6.54 -8.92
CA GLU A 425 -7.97 -7.92 -9.27
C GLU A 425 -9.46 -8.06 -9.61
N ASN A 426 -9.90 -9.26 -10.04
CA ASN A 426 -11.25 -9.46 -10.56
C ASN A 426 -12.31 -9.87 -9.52
N SER A 427 -11.91 -10.32 -8.33
CA SER A 427 -12.89 -10.72 -7.30
C SER A 427 -13.62 -9.49 -6.76
N ARG A 428 -14.89 -9.64 -6.38
CA ARG A 428 -15.76 -8.59 -5.81
C ARG A 428 -16.63 -9.07 -4.65
N SER A 429 -16.29 -10.23 -4.09
CA SER A 429 -17.01 -10.86 -2.97
C SER A 429 -16.56 -10.40 -1.59
N HIS A 430 -15.49 -9.60 -1.53
CA HIS A 430 -14.82 -9.13 -0.33
C HIS A 430 -15.53 -7.98 0.39
N GLY A 431 -16.61 -7.43 -0.18
CA GLY A 431 -17.38 -6.36 0.44
C GLY A 431 -16.67 -5.01 0.55
N ILE A 432 -15.64 -4.75 -0.25
CA ILE A 432 -14.90 -3.46 -0.26
C ILE A 432 -15.25 -2.70 -1.54
N ASP A 433 -15.82 -1.50 -1.40
CA ASP A 433 -16.03 -0.54 -2.48
C ASP A 433 -14.96 0.55 -2.35
N VAL A 434 -13.88 0.40 -3.15
CA VAL A 434 -12.70 1.28 -3.04
C VAL A 434 -13.06 2.73 -3.34
N GLU A 435 -13.95 3.00 -4.31
CA GLU A 435 -14.39 4.37 -4.60
C GLU A 435 -15.11 4.99 -3.39
N ALA A 436 -16.08 4.29 -2.82
CA ALA A 436 -16.87 4.81 -1.72
C ALA A 436 -16.04 5.02 -0.45
N LEU A 437 -15.10 4.10 -0.14
CA LEU A 437 -14.26 4.22 1.04
C LEU A 437 -13.17 5.29 0.87
N THR A 438 -12.57 5.41 -0.32
CA THR A 438 -11.66 6.54 -0.63
C THR A 438 -12.39 7.87 -0.56
N GLU A 439 -13.67 7.95 -0.95
CA GLU A 439 -14.49 9.16 -0.80
C GLU A 439 -14.79 9.47 0.68
N LEU A 440 -15.13 8.45 1.47
CA LEU A 440 -15.53 8.57 2.87
C LEU A 440 -14.41 9.11 3.77
N THR A 441 -13.19 8.58 3.65
CA THR A 441 -12.05 8.93 4.51
C THR A 441 -11.49 10.31 4.17
N SER A 442 -10.88 11.04 5.12
CA SER A 442 -10.29 12.36 4.79
C SER A 442 -8.93 12.25 4.11
N MET A 443 -8.24 11.12 4.28
CA MET A 443 -7.01 10.75 3.59
C MET A 443 -7.22 9.45 2.81
N ILE A 444 -6.45 9.26 1.73
CA ILE A 444 -6.42 8.00 0.99
C ILE A 444 -5.51 7.04 1.77
N GLY A 445 -5.99 5.83 2.07
CA GLY A 445 -5.22 4.81 2.78
C GLY A 445 -5.14 3.50 2.01
N ASN A 446 -3.99 2.83 2.05
CA ASN A 446 -3.79 1.49 1.51
C ASN A 446 -2.50 0.82 2.04
N ASP A 447 -2.21 -0.35 1.49
CA ASP A 447 -1.03 -1.22 1.66
C ASP A 447 -0.56 -1.78 0.30
N ALA A 448 -0.41 -0.92 -0.71
CA ALA A 448 -0.12 -1.36 -2.08
C ALA A 448 1.08 -2.30 -2.22
N LYS A 449 0.97 -3.23 -3.16
CA LYS A 449 2.00 -4.19 -3.51
C LYS A 449 2.66 -3.91 -4.86
N ALA A 450 3.96 -4.15 -4.91
CA ALA A 450 4.74 -4.33 -6.12
C ALA A 450 5.70 -5.51 -5.90
N ALA A 451 6.31 -6.07 -6.94
CA ALA A 451 7.27 -7.15 -6.75
C ALA A 451 8.30 -7.22 -7.87
N GLU A 452 9.60 -7.13 -7.54
CA GLU A 452 10.67 -7.31 -8.53
C GLU A 452 10.69 -8.72 -9.12
N LYS A 453 10.41 -9.71 -8.28
CA LYS A 453 10.45 -11.12 -8.67
C LYS A 453 9.09 -11.76 -8.60
N ARG A 454 8.94 -12.85 -9.33
CA ARG A 454 7.74 -13.69 -9.30
C ARG A 454 7.41 -14.10 -7.87
N PHE A 455 6.12 -14.15 -7.56
CA PHE A 455 5.66 -14.72 -6.30
C PHE A 455 6.11 -16.16 -6.11
N LEU A 456 6.66 -16.46 -4.94
CA LEU A 456 7.33 -17.72 -4.62
C LEU A 456 6.39 -18.94 -4.65
N HIS A 457 5.08 -18.74 -4.52
CA HIS A 457 4.09 -19.82 -4.69
C HIS A 457 3.76 -20.13 -6.16
N LEU A 458 4.15 -19.27 -7.11
CA LEU A 458 3.86 -19.42 -8.53
C LEU A 458 5.02 -20.08 -9.26
N LYS A 459 4.72 -21.13 -10.03
CA LYS A 459 5.71 -21.85 -10.85
C LYS A 459 5.81 -21.34 -12.28
N GLN A 460 4.75 -20.73 -12.79
CA GLN A 460 4.68 -20.22 -14.15
C GLN A 460 5.00 -18.73 -14.19
N PRO A 461 5.64 -18.24 -15.26
CA PRO A 461 5.78 -16.80 -15.49
C PRO A 461 4.44 -16.09 -15.43
N GLN A 462 4.41 -14.98 -14.72
CA GLN A 462 3.33 -14.02 -14.76
C GLN A 462 3.46 -13.18 -16.04
N LYS A 463 2.35 -12.62 -16.53
CA LYS A 463 2.32 -11.88 -17.80
C LYS A 463 3.29 -10.70 -17.82
N TRP A 464 3.39 -9.96 -16.72
CA TRP A 464 4.30 -8.81 -16.64
C TRP A 464 5.77 -9.19 -16.88
N GLU A 465 6.20 -10.42 -16.53
CA GLU A 465 7.58 -10.89 -16.72
C GLU A 465 7.97 -10.96 -18.21
N GLU A 466 6.99 -10.96 -19.11
CA GLU A 466 7.22 -10.91 -20.56
C GLU A 466 7.81 -9.58 -21.02
N HIS A 467 7.56 -8.47 -20.29
CA HIS A 467 7.88 -7.11 -20.76
C HIS A 467 8.51 -6.20 -19.69
N TYR A 468 8.17 -6.38 -18.42
CA TYR A 468 8.51 -5.47 -17.33
C TYR A 468 9.53 -6.05 -16.36
N ALA A 469 10.26 -5.15 -15.70
CA ALA A 469 11.27 -5.48 -14.72
C ALA A 469 10.68 -5.91 -13.37
N TYR A 470 9.44 -5.51 -13.08
CA TYR A 470 8.72 -5.81 -11.85
C TYR A 470 7.20 -5.74 -12.06
N MET A 471 6.44 -6.31 -11.13
CA MET A 471 4.99 -6.20 -11.06
C MET A 471 4.59 -4.80 -10.60
N TRP A 472 4.15 -3.95 -11.52
CA TRP A 472 3.74 -2.55 -11.26
C TRP A 472 2.22 -2.35 -11.30
N GLU A 473 1.48 -3.37 -11.74
CA GLU A 473 0.07 -3.29 -12.14
C GLU A 473 -0.84 -2.89 -10.98
N GLU A 474 -0.73 -3.58 -9.83
CA GLU A 474 -1.54 -3.34 -8.64
C GLU A 474 -1.35 -1.91 -8.11
N LEU A 475 -0.09 -1.50 -7.92
CA LEU A 475 0.29 -0.15 -7.52
C LEU A 475 -0.35 0.89 -8.44
N ALA A 476 -0.07 0.77 -9.74
CA ALA A 476 -0.31 1.89 -10.64
C ALA A 476 -1.77 2.12 -10.96
N ILE A 477 -2.50 1.07 -11.32
CA ILE A 477 -3.90 1.21 -11.70
C ILE A 477 -4.75 1.68 -10.51
N SER A 478 -4.42 1.21 -9.30
CA SER A 478 -5.18 1.52 -8.10
C SER A 478 -4.90 2.92 -7.59
N TYR A 479 -3.64 3.39 -7.66
CA TYR A 479 -3.31 4.77 -7.27
C TYR A 479 -3.96 5.77 -8.23
N ASP A 480 -3.86 5.55 -9.55
CA ASP A 480 -4.53 6.42 -10.52
C ASP A 480 -6.06 6.42 -10.34
N PHE A 481 -6.66 5.31 -9.90
CA PHE A 481 -8.07 5.25 -9.53
C PHE A 481 -8.38 6.07 -8.27
N MET A 482 -7.68 5.84 -7.16
CA MET A 482 -7.90 6.55 -5.90
C MET A 482 -7.67 8.06 -6.03
N GLU A 483 -6.64 8.47 -6.76
CA GLU A 483 -6.38 9.88 -7.09
C GLU A 483 -7.43 10.47 -8.04
N SER A 484 -8.07 9.65 -8.88
CA SER A 484 -9.20 10.12 -9.69
C SER A 484 -10.45 10.33 -8.84
N VAL A 485 -10.65 9.52 -7.79
CA VAL A 485 -11.76 9.65 -6.84
C VAL A 485 -11.57 10.88 -5.94
N SER A 486 -10.35 11.08 -5.41
CA SER A 486 -10.05 12.13 -4.43
C SER A 486 -8.71 12.85 -4.69
N PRO A 487 -8.59 13.65 -5.78
CA PRO A 487 -7.31 14.24 -6.23
C PRO A 487 -6.68 15.28 -5.29
N ASN A 488 -7.37 15.63 -4.21
CA ASN A 488 -6.94 16.66 -3.26
C ASN A 488 -6.72 16.10 -1.84
N LYS A 489 -6.67 14.77 -1.66
CA LYS A 489 -6.41 14.16 -0.36
C LYS A 489 -4.95 13.76 -0.26
N ILE A 490 -4.41 13.82 0.96
CA ILE A 490 -3.13 13.19 1.29
C ILE A 490 -3.28 11.68 1.12
N HIS A 491 -2.29 11.05 0.50
CA HIS A 491 -2.26 9.62 0.22
C HIS A 491 -1.22 8.89 1.06
N ILE A 492 -1.69 8.02 1.95
CA ILE A 492 -0.86 7.29 2.91
C ILE A 492 -0.89 5.80 2.58
N ASN A 493 0.27 5.26 2.20
CA ASN A 493 0.46 3.81 2.19
C ASN A 493 0.96 3.38 3.56
N SER A 494 0.06 2.87 4.38
CA SER A 494 0.34 2.56 5.79
C SER A 494 1.07 1.24 6.03
N GLU A 495 1.33 0.48 4.97
CA GLU A 495 2.09 -0.78 4.99
C GLU A 495 2.52 -1.13 3.56
N SER A 496 3.54 -0.44 3.03
CA SER A 496 3.91 -0.64 1.63
C SER A 496 4.60 -1.99 1.45
N HIS A 497 4.00 -2.86 0.63
CA HIS A 497 4.56 -4.13 0.22
C HIS A 497 5.38 -3.95 -1.05
N PHE A 498 6.35 -3.01 -1.01
CA PHE A 498 7.29 -2.72 -2.09
C PHE A 498 8.72 -3.17 -1.80
N LEU A 499 9.00 -3.72 -0.61
CA LEU A 499 10.29 -4.35 -0.29
C LEU A 499 10.12 -5.86 -0.05
N SER A 500 8.99 -6.27 0.51
CA SER A 500 8.63 -7.68 0.68
C SER A 500 7.12 -7.85 0.90
N ALA A 501 6.63 -9.07 0.68
CA ALA A 501 5.27 -9.51 1.02
C ALA A 501 5.27 -11.00 1.40
N SER A 502 4.13 -11.54 1.86
CA SER A 502 4.02 -12.95 2.30
C SER A 502 4.47 -13.97 1.25
N TRP A 503 4.31 -13.68 -0.04
CA TRP A 503 4.75 -14.56 -1.13
C TRP A 503 5.81 -13.94 -2.03
N TRP A 504 6.44 -12.86 -1.59
CA TRP A 504 7.46 -12.17 -2.35
C TRP A 504 8.60 -11.74 -1.44
N ARG A 505 9.73 -12.42 -1.56
CA ARG A 505 10.99 -12.07 -0.91
C ARG A 505 12.15 -12.47 -1.77
N ASP A 506 13.23 -11.75 -1.61
CA ASP A 506 14.50 -12.02 -2.24
C ASP A 506 15.59 -11.30 -1.47
N LEU A 507 16.56 -12.05 -0.94
CA LEU A 507 17.66 -11.49 -0.14
C LEU A 507 18.46 -10.44 -0.93
N ASP A 508 18.62 -10.65 -2.24
CA ASP A 508 19.39 -9.77 -3.13
C ASP A 508 18.48 -9.00 -4.09
N THR A 509 17.47 -8.33 -3.52
CA THR A 509 16.63 -7.37 -4.25
C THR A 509 17.52 -6.25 -4.83
N SER A 510 17.19 -5.69 -5.98
CA SER A 510 18.03 -4.64 -6.57
C SER A 510 17.76 -3.25 -5.99
N VAL A 511 18.83 -2.45 -5.85
CA VAL A 511 18.72 -1.04 -5.43
C VAL A 511 17.91 -0.24 -6.45
N GLU A 512 18.15 -0.47 -7.74
CA GLU A 512 17.47 0.25 -8.82
C GLU A 512 15.96 -0.01 -8.80
N TYR A 513 15.50 -1.20 -8.38
CA TYR A 513 14.08 -1.47 -8.21
C TYR A 513 13.47 -0.59 -7.12
N VAL A 514 14.14 -0.46 -5.97
CA VAL A 514 13.69 0.37 -4.84
C VAL A 514 13.59 1.82 -5.29
N ASP A 515 14.62 2.34 -5.95
CA ASP A 515 14.62 3.72 -6.46
C ASP A 515 13.44 3.94 -7.42
N ASN A 516 13.19 2.99 -8.32
CA ASN A 516 12.14 3.10 -9.31
C ASN A 516 10.73 3.00 -8.73
N VAL A 517 10.47 2.02 -7.86
CA VAL A 517 9.12 1.72 -7.37
C VAL A 517 8.61 2.82 -6.43
N TYR A 518 9.48 3.37 -5.56
CA TYR A 518 9.10 4.46 -4.67
C TYR A 518 8.94 5.78 -5.42
N TRP A 519 9.76 6.02 -6.45
CA TRP A 519 9.56 7.17 -7.34
C TRP A 519 8.24 7.06 -8.11
N LEU A 520 7.93 5.88 -8.64
CA LEU A 520 6.66 5.62 -9.34
C LEU A 520 5.47 5.87 -8.41
N ALA A 521 5.47 5.25 -7.22
CA ALA A 521 4.39 5.38 -6.24
C ALA A 521 4.15 6.85 -5.84
N THR A 522 5.23 7.61 -5.63
CA THR A 522 5.16 9.03 -5.27
C THR A 522 4.62 9.87 -6.43
N LEU A 523 5.09 9.64 -7.67
CA LEU A 523 4.54 10.30 -8.85
C LEU A 523 3.06 10.00 -9.10
N GLN A 524 2.57 8.86 -8.62
CA GLN A 524 1.17 8.48 -8.76
C GLN A 524 0.28 8.95 -7.62
N GLY A 525 0.82 9.52 -6.55
CA GLY A 525 -0.01 10.12 -5.49
C GLY A 525 0.56 10.02 -4.09
N MET A 526 1.45 9.08 -3.79
CA MET A 526 1.87 8.79 -2.41
C MET A 526 2.54 10.00 -1.72
N ASP A 527 2.03 10.36 -0.54
CA ASP A 527 2.55 11.46 0.30
C ASP A 527 3.31 10.93 1.53
N ALA A 528 2.89 9.79 2.06
CA ALA A 528 3.57 9.11 3.14
C ALA A 528 3.54 7.60 2.91
N ASN A 529 4.60 6.91 3.34
CA ASN A 529 4.61 5.46 3.32
C ASN A 529 5.28 4.85 4.55
N MET A 530 4.82 3.68 4.96
CA MET A 530 5.46 2.86 5.98
C MET A 530 5.77 1.48 5.38
N ALA A 531 7.02 1.20 5.03
CA ALA A 531 7.40 -0.04 4.38
C ALA A 531 7.20 -1.25 5.29
N TRP A 532 6.73 -2.37 4.73
CA TRP A 532 6.73 -3.64 5.45
C TRP A 532 8.14 -4.26 5.38
N PHE A 533 8.91 -4.32 6.47
CA PHE A 533 8.68 -3.85 7.85
C PHE A 533 10.03 -3.84 8.59
N TRP A 534 10.13 -3.18 9.75
CA TRP A 534 11.36 -3.13 10.54
C TRP A 534 11.18 -3.76 11.91
N ALA A 535 11.78 -4.92 12.11
CA ALA A 535 11.62 -5.73 13.31
C ALA A 535 12.96 -6.08 13.98
N ARG A 536 14.03 -5.33 13.64
CA ARG A 536 15.30 -5.38 14.37
C ARG A 536 15.23 -4.48 15.59
N ASP A 537 15.63 -5.02 16.74
CA ASP A 537 15.92 -4.25 17.94
C ASP A 537 17.30 -3.59 17.88
N PRO A 538 17.58 -2.55 18.69
CA PRO A 538 18.85 -1.82 18.67
C PRO A 538 20.09 -2.68 18.94
N ASP A 539 19.96 -3.86 19.54
CA ASP A 539 21.08 -4.78 19.77
C ASP A 539 21.27 -5.79 18.61
N GLY A 540 20.34 -5.83 17.67
CA GLY A 540 20.31 -6.72 16.51
C GLY A 540 19.37 -7.92 16.63
N SER A 541 18.73 -8.17 17.77
CA SER A 541 17.71 -9.23 17.86
C SER A 541 16.47 -8.90 17.04
N PHE A 542 15.56 -9.88 16.95
CA PHE A 542 14.23 -9.65 16.40
C PHE A 542 13.34 -9.11 17.52
N GLU A 543 12.31 -8.33 17.18
CA GLU A 543 11.32 -7.93 18.18
C GLU A 543 10.70 -9.15 18.89
N ASP A 544 10.36 -9.00 20.18
CA ASP A 544 9.92 -10.09 21.07
C ASP A 544 8.82 -10.99 20.49
N ARG A 545 7.89 -10.45 19.70
CA ARG A 545 6.78 -11.23 19.13
C ARG A 545 7.27 -12.24 18.08
N LEU A 546 8.40 -11.97 17.43
CA LEU A 546 9.02 -12.80 16.40
C LEU A 546 10.05 -13.78 16.98
N GLU A 547 10.17 -13.85 18.30
CA GLU A 547 10.97 -14.85 19.00
C GLU A 547 10.14 -16.07 19.45
N GLY A 548 10.81 -17.18 19.79
CA GLY A 548 10.15 -18.30 20.46
C GLY A 548 9.15 -19.09 19.59
N GLU A 549 7.98 -19.41 20.16
CA GLU A 549 6.85 -20.09 19.50
C GLU A 549 5.90 -19.02 18.90
N LEU A 550 5.94 -18.86 17.58
CA LEU A 550 5.24 -17.81 16.82
C LEU A 550 3.71 -18.02 16.77
N ASN A 551 3.04 -17.82 17.90
CA ASN A 551 1.60 -18.02 18.06
C ASN A 551 0.82 -16.74 17.72
N PHE A 552 0.81 -16.37 16.44
CA PHE A 552 0.08 -15.20 15.96
C PHE A 552 -1.36 -15.52 15.56
N PHE A 553 -2.26 -14.59 15.86
CA PHE A 553 -3.60 -14.58 15.28
C PHE A 553 -3.56 -14.09 13.82
N ASP A 554 -2.60 -13.22 13.48
CA ASP A 554 -2.24 -12.90 12.10
C ASP A 554 -1.20 -13.91 11.56
N PRO A 555 -1.60 -14.85 10.68
CA PRO A 555 -0.67 -15.83 10.13
C PRO A 555 0.40 -15.23 9.20
N ALA A 556 0.24 -13.98 8.74
CA ALA A 556 1.20 -13.35 7.82
C ALA A 556 2.46 -12.85 8.54
N LEU A 557 2.36 -12.51 9.83
CA LEU A 557 3.48 -12.07 10.65
C LEU A 557 4.41 -13.23 11.02
N ALA A 558 3.87 -14.45 11.15
CA ALA A 558 4.67 -15.65 11.37
C ALA A 558 5.62 -15.91 10.18
N GLY A 559 6.92 -15.88 10.44
CA GLY A 559 7.92 -16.06 9.39
C GLY A 559 7.98 -14.91 8.39
N SER A 560 7.58 -13.68 8.78
CA SER A 560 7.73 -12.46 7.96
C SER A 560 9.18 -11.95 7.90
N PHE A 561 9.94 -12.17 8.98
CA PHE A 561 11.25 -11.56 9.21
C PHE A 561 12.33 -12.01 8.22
N ALA A 562 12.52 -13.31 8.08
CA ALA A 562 13.65 -13.85 7.32
C ALA A 562 13.53 -13.56 5.82
N GLY A 563 14.63 -13.06 5.24
CA GLY A 563 14.71 -12.62 3.85
C GLY A 563 13.98 -11.32 3.53
N SER A 564 13.68 -10.50 4.56
CA SER A 564 13.12 -9.15 4.40
C SER A 564 14.21 -8.07 4.51
N VAL A 565 13.82 -6.80 4.44
CA VAL A 565 14.70 -5.62 4.58
C VAL A 565 15.56 -5.63 5.85
N ASN A 566 15.10 -6.32 6.90
CA ASN A 566 15.82 -6.53 8.17
C ASN A 566 17.18 -7.24 8.02
N GLN A 567 17.43 -7.85 6.87
CA GLN A 567 18.63 -8.62 6.51
C GLN A 567 19.29 -8.09 5.22
N GLN A 568 18.96 -6.85 4.81
CA GLN A 568 19.33 -6.29 3.52
C GLN A 568 19.84 -4.83 3.65
N PRO A 569 21.13 -4.62 3.99
CA PRO A 569 21.65 -3.27 4.21
C PRO A 569 21.53 -2.36 2.99
N HIS A 570 21.73 -2.91 1.80
CA HIS A 570 21.60 -2.20 0.54
C HIS A 570 20.17 -1.72 0.27
N ILE A 571 19.16 -2.50 0.63
CA ILE A 571 17.74 -2.14 0.46
C ILE A 571 17.28 -1.14 1.52
N ALA A 572 17.66 -1.34 2.78
CA ALA A 572 17.34 -0.39 3.84
C ALA A 572 17.94 0.99 3.56
N ASN A 573 19.20 1.04 3.11
CA ASN A 573 19.82 2.28 2.67
C ASN A 573 19.13 2.86 1.43
N ALA A 574 18.89 2.07 0.39
CA ALA A 574 18.24 2.53 -0.85
C ALA A 574 16.87 3.18 -0.58
N PHE A 575 16.07 2.58 0.29
CA PHE A 575 14.78 3.15 0.69
C PHE A 575 14.92 4.56 1.28
N THR A 576 15.88 4.79 2.18
CA THR A 576 16.12 6.15 2.70
C THR A 576 16.68 7.09 1.62
N GLN A 577 17.60 6.61 0.76
CA GLN A 577 18.20 7.44 -0.30
C GLN A 577 17.16 7.93 -1.31
N VAL A 578 16.26 7.06 -1.80
CA VAL A 578 15.20 7.48 -2.74
C VAL A 578 14.26 8.51 -2.10
N MET A 579 13.96 8.38 -0.80
CA MET A 579 13.14 9.37 -0.09
C MET A 579 13.86 10.71 0.07
N TYR A 580 15.18 10.71 0.24
CA TYR A 580 15.99 11.94 0.20
C TYR A 580 15.98 12.60 -1.16
N ASP A 581 16.06 11.83 -2.25
CA ASP A 581 15.97 12.36 -3.61
C ASP A 581 14.59 12.96 -3.87
N LEU A 582 13.52 12.21 -3.56
CA LEU A 582 12.15 12.71 -3.67
C LEU A 582 11.94 14.01 -2.87
N ASN A 583 12.50 14.10 -1.66
CA ASN A 583 12.40 15.30 -0.82
C ASN A 583 13.27 16.47 -1.31
N SER A 584 14.44 16.21 -1.88
CA SER A 584 15.24 17.22 -2.57
C SER A 584 14.46 17.86 -3.75
N PHE A 585 13.62 17.09 -4.44
CA PHE A 585 12.85 17.54 -5.61
C PHE A 585 11.34 17.66 -5.34
N SER A 586 10.92 17.84 -4.08
CA SER A 586 9.50 17.72 -3.70
C SER A 586 8.58 18.71 -4.41
N GLU A 587 9.05 19.93 -4.65
CA GLU A 587 8.30 20.96 -5.39
C GLU A 587 8.09 20.53 -6.85
N GLU A 588 9.10 19.97 -7.49
CA GLU A 588 9.02 19.42 -8.86
C GLU A 588 8.10 18.19 -8.94
N ILE A 589 8.20 17.26 -7.98
CA ILE A 589 7.33 16.09 -7.92
C ILE A 589 5.86 16.50 -7.75
N ILE A 590 5.56 17.47 -6.88
CA ILE A 590 4.20 18.00 -6.72
C ILE A 590 3.69 18.66 -8.02
N GLN A 591 4.54 19.35 -8.78
CA GLN A 591 4.14 19.90 -10.07
C GLN A 591 3.80 18.80 -11.10
N LEU A 592 4.57 17.72 -11.14
CA LEU A 592 4.29 16.56 -12.00
C LEU A 592 2.99 15.87 -11.58
N ARG A 593 2.77 15.62 -10.28
CA ARG A 593 1.52 15.04 -9.75
C ARG A 593 0.28 15.88 -10.10
N LYS A 594 0.43 17.20 -10.17
CA LYS A 594 -0.65 18.14 -10.57
C LYS A 594 -0.88 18.19 -12.08
N GLN A 595 -0.12 17.44 -12.89
CA GLN A 595 -0.39 17.32 -14.31
C GLN A 595 -1.84 16.85 -14.52
N ARG A 596 -2.55 17.51 -15.44
CA ARG A 596 -3.91 17.14 -15.80
C ARG A 596 -3.96 15.67 -16.25
N ARG A 597 -5.07 14.99 -15.95
CA ARG A 597 -5.38 13.61 -16.42
C ARG A 597 -6.35 13.70 -17.62
N PRO A 598 -5.86 13.96 -18.85
CA PRO A 598 -6.72 14.34 -19.98
C PRO A 598 -7.59 13.20 -20.50
N ILE A 599 -7.20 11.94 -20.26
CA ILE A 599 -7.95 10.75 -20.67
C ILE A 599 -8.41 10.01 -19.43
N ARG A 600 -9.71 9.76 -19.35
CA ARG A 600 -10.33 8.99 -18.27
C ARG A 600 -10.81 7.63 -18.77
N LEU A 601 -10.41 6.55 -18.11
CA LEU A 601 -10.96 5.22 -18.35
C LEU A 601 -12.26 5.06 -17.55
N PHE A 602 -13.35 4.69 -18.20
CA PHE A 602 -14.63 4.50 -17.51
C PHE A 602 -14.63 3.19 -16.73
N TYR A 603 -14.74 3.31 -15.41
CA TYR A 603 -14.87 2.19 -14.48
C TYR A 603 -16.33 2.02 -14.06
N SER A 604 -16.78 0.77 -14.00
CA SER A 604 -18.09 0.41 -13.46
C SER A 604 -17.96 -0.79 -12.53
N GLU A 605 -18.25 -0.56 -11.26
CA GLU A 605 -18.37 -1.63 -10.25
C GLU A 605 -19.42 -2.67 -10.68
N THR A 606 -20.46 -2.22 -11.41
CA THR A 606 -21.50 -3.09 -11.98
C THR A 606 -20.93 -4.13 -12.94
N SER A 607 -19.99 -3.73 -13.80
CA SER A 607 -19.26 -4.66 -14.66
C SER A 607 -18.27 -5.51 -13.87
N ALA A 608 -17.60 -4.94 -12.86
CA ALA A 608 -16.66 -5.66 -12.02
C ALA A 608 -17.31 -6.82 -11.26
N ILE A 609 -18.47 -6.58 -10.64
CA ILE A 609 -19.24 -7.61 -9.91
C ILE A 609 -19.71 -8.74 -10.85
N ASN A 610 -20.21 -8.38 -12.04
CA ASN A 610 -20.82 -9.34 -12.96
C ASN A 610 -19.81 -10.16 -13.77
N LYS A 611 -18.62 -9.63 -14.06
CA LYS A 611 -17.67 -10.25 -15.00
C LYS A 611 -16.48 -10.88 -14.27
N LYS A 612 -16.14 -12.11 -14.69
CA LYS A 612 -14.96 -12.85 -14.19
C LYS A 612 -13.61 -12.16 -14.40
N PHE A 613 -13.49 -11.31 -15.43
CA PHE A 613 -12.20 -10.76 -15.88
C PHE A 613 -12.28 -9.26 -16.19
N HIS A 614 -13.14 -8.49 -15.51
CA HIS A 614 -13.32 -7.07 -15.84
C HIS A 614 -12.02 -6.29 -15.72
N MET A 615 -11.33 -6.42 -14.59
CA MET A 615 -10.12 -5.64 -14.30
C MET A 615 -8.94 -6.10 -15.16
N SER A 616 -8.77 -7.41 -15.35
CA SER A 616 -7.76 -7.91 -16.30
C SER A 616 -8.02 -7.47 -17.74
N GLN A 617 -9.28 -7.24 -18.14
CA GLN A 617 -9.60 -6.69 -19.45
C GLN A 617 -9.29 -5.20 -19.51
N GLN A 618 -9.75 -4.43 -18.53
CA GLN A 618 -9.54 -2.99 -18.38
C GLN A 618 -8.04 -2.62 -18.34
N PHE A 619 -7.23 -3.42 -17.64
CA PHE A 619 -5.79 -3.21 -17.52
C PHE A 619 -5.09 -3.10 -18.87
N ASN A 620 -5.50 -3.87 -19.91
CA ASN A 620 -4.85 -3.79 -21.22
C ASN A 620 -4.99 -2.40 -21.88
N MET A 621 -6.11 -1.70 -21.64
CA MET A 621 -6.29 -0.33 -22.14
C MET A 621 -5.53 0.68 -21.26
N TYR A 622 -5.57 0.49 -19.95
CA TYR A 622 -4.78 1.29 -19.01
C TYR A 622 -3.28 1.24 -19.34
N GLU A 623 -2.71 0.03 -19.42
CA GLU A 623 -1.33 -0.25 -19.82
C GLU A 623 -0.98 0.44 -21.14
N LYS A 624 -1.86 0.33 -22.16
CA LYS A 624 -1.59 0.89 -23.47
C LYS A 624 -1.44 2.41 -23.46
N LEU A 625 -2.16 3.11 -22.59
CA LEU A 625 -2.15 4.57 -22.44
C LEU A 625 -1.14 5.08 -21.39
N PHE A 626 -0.68 4.22 -20.48
CA PHE A 626 0.19 4.57 -19.35
C PHE A 626 1.52 5.22 -19.77
N PHE A 627 1.99 4.95 -20.99
CA PHE A 627 3.29 5.38 -21.53
C PHE A 627 3.21 6.64 -22.41
N ASP A 628 2.14 7.44 -22.32
CA ASP A 628 1.85 8.56 -23.23
C ASP A 628 2.14 9.98 -22.70
N GLY A 629 2.88 10.09 -21.60
CA GLY A 629 3.38 11.39 -21.13
C GLY A 629 2.48 12.15 -20.16
N PHE A 630 1.41 11.53 -19.67
CA PHE A 630 0.47 12.11 -18.70
C PHE A 630 0.05 11.07 -17.65
N PRO A 631 -0.47 11.50 -16.48
CA PRO A 631 -1.10 10.59 -15.52
C PRO A 631 -2.46 10.09 -16.04
N MET A 632 -2.69 8.78 -15.96
CA MET A 632 -3.97 8.18 -16.32
C MET A 632 -5.04 8.57 -15.32
N GLY A 633 -6.29 8.77 -15.76
CA GLY A 633 -7.40 8.96 -14.83
C GLY A 633 -8.52 7.97 -15.05
N PHE A 634 -9.47 7.98 -14.13
CA PHE A 634 -10.71 7.22 -14.21
C PHE A 634 -11.93 8.14 -14.19
N ALA A 635 -13.03 7.64 -14.75
CA ALA A 635 -14.35 8.23 -14.63
C ALA A 635 -15.33 7.15 -14.14
N THR A 636 -16.20 7.54 -13.22
CA THR A 636 -17.32 6.78 -12.69
C THR A 636 -18.55 7.68 -12.71
N GLN A 637 -19.73 7.16 -12.35
CA GLN A 637 -20.90 8.02 -12.14
C GLN A 637 -20.56 9.19 -11.20
N LYS A 638 -19.96 8.92 -10.03
CA LYS A 638 -19.70 9.94 -9.02
C LYS A 638 -18.67 10.97 -9.48
N ILE A 639 -17.59 10.54 -10.14
CA ILE A 639 -16.56 11.45 -10.65
C ILE A 639 -17.17 12.41 -11.67
N ILE A 640 -17.98 11.90 -12.61
CA ILE A 640 -18.67 12.72 -13.61
C ILE A 640 -19.62 13.72 -12.95
N GLU A 641 -20.36 13.30 -11.93
CA GLU A 641 -21.37 14.15 -11.27
C GLU A 641 -20.80 15.17 -10.30
N LYS A 642 -19.66 14.89 -9.65
CA LYS A 642 -19.13 15.68 -8.53
C LYS A 642 -17.91 16.53 -8.87
N GLN A 643 -17.18 16.21 -9.94
CA GLN A 643 -15.96 16.92 -10.31
C GLN A 643 -16.15 17.82 -11.52
N ASP A 644 -15.24 18.77 -11.69
CA ASP A 644 -15.19 19.59 -12.90
C ASP A 644 -14.77 18.75 -14.11
N ASN A 645 -15.72 18.60 -15.05
CA ASN A 645 -15.54 17.78 -16.23
C ASN A 645 -14.59 18.43 -17.24
N ASP A 646 -14.32 19.74 -17.12
CA ASP A 646 -13.29 20.42 -17.92
C ASP A 646 -11.88 19.98 -17.52
N SER A 647 -11.72 19.24 -16.42
CA SER A 647 -10.43 18.68 -16.00
C SER A 647 -9.97 17.46 -16.82
N TRP A 648 -10.77 16.96 -17.77
CA TRP A 648 -10.37 15.95 -18.76
C TRP A 648 -10.95 16.22 -20.16
N ASP A 649 -10.36 15.63 -21.19
CA ASP A 649 -10.75 15.87 -22.58
C ASP A 649 -11.69 14.77 -23.13
N ASN A 650 -11.50 13.52 -22.70
CA ASN A 650 -12.39 12.43 -23.08
C ASN A 650 -12.47 11.28 -22.06
N ILE A 651 -13.54 10.50 -22.20
CA ILE A 651 -13.78 9.26 -21.48
C ILE A 651 -13.73 8.07 -22.47
N VAL A 652 -12.90 7.08 -22.17
CA VAL A 652 -12.81 5.81 -22.91
C VAL A 652 -13.57 4.73 -22.16
N VAL A 653 -14.54 4.09 -22.83
CA VAL A 653 -15.30 2.95 -22.33
C VAL A 653 -14.80 1.70 -23.04
N TYR A 654 -14.17 0.79 -22.30
CA TYR A 654 -13.51 -0.39 -22.85
C TYR A 654 -13.95 -1.67 -22.14
N LYS A 655 -14.57 -2.61 -22.86
CA LYS A 655 -15.04 -3.89 -22.30
C LYS A 655 -15.90 -3.71 -21.03
N THR A 656 -16.83 -2.76 -21.02
CA THR A 656 -17.69 -2.42 -19.87
C THR A 656 -19.15 -2.71 -20.22
N GLU A 657 -19.55 -3.97 -20.16
CA GLU A 657 -20.84 -4.46 -20.68
C GLU A 657 -22.04 -4.11 -19.78
N PHE A 658 -21.86 -4.20 -18.47
CA PHE A 658 -22.89 -4.03 -17.46
C PHE A 658 -22.72 -2.67 -16.77
N VAL A 659 -23.75 -1.83 -16.83
CA VAL A 659 -23.82 -0.53 -16.13
C VAL A 659 -25.24 -0.30 -15.66
N THR A 660 -25.43 0.29 -14.49
CA THR A 660 -26.74 0.75 -14.04
C THR A 660 -27.30 1.83 -14.96
N VAL A 661 -28.61 2.09 -14.84
CA VAL A 661 -29.25 3.20 -15.56
C VAL A 661 -28.65 4.55 -15.17
N ASN A 662 -28.20 4.71 -13.92
CA ASN A 662 -27.59 5.95 -13.44
C ASN A 662 -26.18 6.15 -14.00
N GLU A 663 -25.36 5.10 -14.06
CA GLU A 663 -24.06 5.15 -14.73
C GLU A 663 -24.19 5.55 -16.21
N LEU A 664 -25.19 4.98 -16.91
CA LEU A 664 -25.49 5.36 -18.29
C LEU A 664 -25.96 6.82 -18.41
N ALA A 665 -26.78 7.29 -17.46
CA ALA A 665 -27.27 8.66 -17.42
C ALA A 665 -26.14 9.68 -17.12
N ALA A 666 -25.17 9.34 -16.28
CA ALA A 666 -24.02 10.19 -16.01
C ALA A 666 -23.16 10.39 -17.27
N LEU A 667 -22.88 9.32 -18.02
CA LEU A 667 -22.22 9.42 -19.32
C LEU A 667 -23.01 10.28 -20.31
N GLN A 668 -24.34 10.17 -20.32
CA GLN A 668 -25.20 11.02 -21.14
C GLN A 668 -25.12 12.49 -20.71
N SER A 669 -25.12 12.78 -19.41
CA SER A 669 -24.97 14.13 -18.87
C SER A 669 -23.65 14.77 -19.29
N TYR A 670 -22.56 14.00 -19.28
CA TYR A 670 -21.25 14.46 -19.77
C TYR A 670 -21.30 14.82 -21.27
N LEU A 671 -21.95 14.01 -22.11
CA LEU A 671 -22.18 14.32 -23.52
C LEU A 671 -23.07 15.57 -23.71
N ASP A 672 -24.13 15.72 -22.89
CA ASP A 672 -25.03 16.88 -22.93
C ASP A 672 -24.33 18.20 -22.58
N GLN A 673 -23.22 18.12 -21.85
CA GLN A 673 -22.36 19.23 -21.47
C GLN A 673 -21.22 19.50 -22.46
N GLY A 674 -21.10 18.71 -23.53
CA GLY A 674 -20.09 18.90 -24.57
C GLY A 674 -18.88 17.95 -24.49
N GLY A 675 -18.90 16.99 -23.55
CA GLY A 675 -17.84 16.02 -23.37
C GLY A 675 -17.66 15.05 -24.55
N THR A 676 -16.54 14.31 -24.55
CA THR A 676 -16.24 13.29 -25.57
C THR A 676 -16.22 11.89 -24.96
N VAL A 677 -17.07 10.98 -25.47
CA VAL A 677 -17.10 9.58 -25.05
C VAL A 677 -16.73 8.68 -26.23
N ILE A 678 -15.74 7.80 -26.01
CA ILE A 678 -15.31 6.78 -26.96
C ILE A 678 -15.72 5.41 -26.41
N VAL A 679 -16.53 4.65 -27.15
CA VAL A 679 -17.01 3.33 -26.75
C VAL A 679 -16.41 2.27 -27.67
N ASP A 680 -15.74 1.27 -27.09
CA ASP A 680 -14.99 0.23 -27.81
C ASP A 680 -15.84 -0.67 -28.71
N GLY A 681 -17.14 -0.77 -28.45
CA GLY A 681 -18.05 -1.57 -29.25
C GLY A 681 -19.48 -1.55 -28.74
N PRO A 682 -20.43 -2.11 -29.52
CA PRO A 682 -21.85 -2.15 -29.17
C PRO A 682 -22.18 -3.03 -27.95
N GLN A 683 -21.23 -3.85 -27.47
CA GLN A 683 -21.40 -4.67 -26.27
C GLN A 683 -21.19 -3.85 -24.99
N SER A 684 -20.35 -2.82 -25.02
CA SER A 684 -20.19 -1.94 -23.87
C SER A 684 -21.44 -1.10 -23.65
N LEU A 685 -21.79 -0.88 -22.38
CA LEU A 685 -22.98 -0.16 -21.91
C LEU A 685 -24.31 -0.80 -22.38
N SER A 686 -24.29 -2.06 -22.78
CA SER A 686 -25.45 -2.70 -23.42
C SER A 686 -26.45 -3.27 -22.42
N LYS A 687 -26.00 -3.61 -21.20
CA LYS A 687 -26.80 -4.30 -20.19
C LYS A 687 -26.84 -3.55 -18.86
N ASN A 688 -27.94 -3.72 -18.13
CA ASN A 688 -28.05 -3.32 -16.73
C ASN A 688 -27.36 -4.34 -15.81
N GLU A 689 -27.39 -4.08 -14.51
CA GLU A 689 -26.78 -4.95 -13.49
C GLU A 689 -27.30 -6.40 -13.46
N TYR A 690 -28.48 -6.65 -14.05
CA TYR A 690 -29.13 -7.96 -14.11
C TYR A 690 -29.03 -8.61 -15.49
N GLY A 691 -28.17 -8.08 -16.36
CA GLY A 691 -27.94 -8.62 -17.71
C GLY A 691 -29.05 -8.33 -18.72
N GLN A 692 -30.00 -7.46 -18.38
CA GLN A 692 -31.08 -7.04 -19.27
C GLN A 692 -30.62 -5.88 -20.15
N ALA A 693 -31.01 -5.87 -21.43
CA ALA A 693 -30.64 -4.79 -22.33
C ALA A 693 -31.23 -3.43 -21.89
N HIS A 694 -30.43 -2.37 -21.98
CA HIS A 694 -30.93 -1.01 -21.75
C HIS A 694 -31.97 -0.61 -22.80
N LYS A 695 -33.01 0.12 -22.36
CA LYS A 695 -34.04 0.68 -23.26
C LYS A 695 -33.55 1.92 -24.01
N THR A 696 -32.54 2.59 -23.46
CA THR A 696 -31.93 3.81 -23.98
C THR A 696 -30.47 3.57 -24.33
N LYS A 697 -29.95 4.34 -25.28
CA LYS A 697 -28.53 4.35 -25.67
C LYS A 697 -28.02 5.78 -25.56
N LEU A 698 -26.70 5.93 -25.45
CA LEU A 698 -26.07 7.25 -25.49
C LEU A 698 -26.38 7.98 -26.81
N ASN A 699 -26.54 9.29 -26.73
CA ASN A 699 -26.65 10.21 -27.85
C ASN A 699 -25.55 11.27 -27.71
N ALA A 700 -24.92 11.65 -28.83
CA ALA A 700 -23.87 12.68 -28.85
C ALA A 700 -24.32 14.01 -28.22
N SER A 701 -25.59 14.40 -28.41
CA SER A 701 -26.13 15.66 -27.90
C SER A 701 -25.27 16.87 -28.30
N LYS A 702 -24.73 17.63 -27.34
CA LYS A 702 -23.78 18.74 -27.60
C LYS A 702 -22.32 18.28 -27.70
N GLY A 703 -22.03 17.07 -27.24
CA GLY A 703 -20.68 16.49 -27.19
C GLY A 703 -20.37 15.62 -28.40
N LYS A 704 -19.33 14.80 -28.25
CA LYS A 704 -18.86 13.87 -29.27
C LYS A 704 -18.97 12.44 -28.76
N LEU A 705 -19.81 11.64 -29.41
CA LEU A 705 -19.92 10.20 -29.15
C LEU A 705 -19.27 9.43 -30.31
N VAL A 706 -18.22 8.67 -30.02
CA VAL A 706 -17.58 7.75 -30.98
C VAL A 706 -17.89 6.33 -30.56
N VAL A 707 -18.73 5.63 -31.32
CA VAL A 707 -19.05 4.21 -31.08
C VAL A 707 -18.34 3.37 -32.14
N LEU A 708 -17.43 2.51 -31.68
CA LEU A 708 -16.69 1.58 -32.52
C LEU A 708 -17.48 0.29 -32.76
N ASP A 709 -17.00 -0.58 -33.67
CA ASP A 709 -17.67 -1.85 -34.00
C ASP A 709 -17.13 -3.05 -33.21
N GLY A 710 -16.09 -2.84 -32.39
CA GLY A 710 -15.46 -3.87 -31.57
C GLY A 710 -14.34 -4.64 -32.26
N GLN A 711 -13.96 -4.27 -33.49
CA GLN A 711 -12.85 -4.91 -34.24
C GLN A 711 -11.52 -4.14 -34.14
N GLN A 712 -11.53 -2.95 -33.55
CA GLN A 712 -10.36 -2.10 -33.41
C GLN A 712 -9.34 -2.71 -32.46
N SER A 713 -8.06 -2.58 -32.80
CA SER A 713 -6.98 -2.94 -31.89
C SER A 713 -6.86 -1.93 -30.74
N LEU A 714 -6.17 -2.32 -29.67
CA LEU A 714 -5.82 -1.40 -28.58
C LEU A 714 -5.04 -0.17 -29.09
N ALA A 715 -4.24 -0.33 -30.14
CA ALA A 715 -3.49 0.76 -30.75
C ALA A 715 -4.42 1.78 -31.46
N ASP A 716 -5.47 1.30 -32.12
CA ASP A 716 -6.46 2.16 -32.79
C ASP A 716 -7.28 2.95 -31.76
N ILE A 717 -7.73 2.29 -30.68
CA ILE A 717 -8.47 2.95 -29.59
C ILE A 717 -7.60 4.00 -28.90
N ARG A 718 -6.33 3.66 -28.59
CA ARG A 718 -5.35 4.63 -28.06
C ARG A 718 -5.17 5.82 -28.99
N ALA A 719 -4.95 5.59 -30.28
CA ALA A 719 -4.73 6.68 -31.24
C ALA A 719 -5.92 7.65 -31.27
N LEU A 720 -7.15 7.11 -31.27
CA LEU A 720 -8.37 7.90 -31.20
C LEU A 720 -8.47 8.67 -29.87
N ALA A 721 -8.15 8.05 -28.74
CA ALA A 721 -8.19 8.72 -27.44
C ALA A 721 -7.20 9.90 -27.38
N LEU A 722 -5.97 9.71 -27.90
CA LEU A 722 -4.97 10.77 -27.98
C LEU A 722 -5.36 11.89 -28.95
N GLU A 723 -5.98 11.56 -30.09
CA GLU A 723 -6.50 12.55 -31.05
C GLU A 723 -7.55 13.46 -30.39
N ASN A 724 -8.42 12.88 -29.56
CA ASN A 724 -9.46 13.61 -28.84
C ASN A 724 -8.96 14.23 -27.52
N ALA A 725 -7.67 14.17 -27.22
CA ALA A 725 -7.05 14.74 -26.04
C ALA A 725 -5.90 15.71 -26.36
N GLN A 726 -5.72 16.09 -27.64
CA GLN A 726 -4.54 16.87 -28.09
C GLN A 726 -4.26 18.13 -27.26
N SER A 727 -5.29 18.81 -26.77
CA SER A 727 -5.19 20.00 -25.93
C SER A 727 -4.60 19.74 -24.54
N GLY A 728 -4.79 18.55 -23.99
CA GLY A 728 -4.29 18.16 -22.67
C GLY A 728 -2.97 17.37 -22.69
N LEU A 729 -2.46 16.99 -23.88
CA LEU A 729 -1.19 16.28 -24.01
C LEU A 729 0.01 17.23 -23.89
N PRO A 730 1.16 16.78 -23.35
CA PRO A 730 2.37 17.58 -23.34
C PRO A 730 2.89 17.84 -24.77
N ASP A 731 3.67 18.92 -24.91
CA ASP A 731 4.37 19.26 -26.16
C ASP A 731 5.66 18.46 -26.35
N ILE A 732 6.02 17.61 -25.39
CA ILE A 732 7.18 16.73 -25.47
C ILE A 732 6.85 15.53 -26.35
N THR A 733 7.81 15.15 -27.19
CA THR A 733 7.78 13.89 -27.93
C THR A 733 8.83 12.95 -27.36
N LEU A 734 8.42 11.73 -27.05
CA LEU A 734 9.31 10.66 -26.61
C LEU A 734 9.25 9.50 -27.61
N ILE A 735 10.41 9.13 -28.15
CA ILE A 735 10.58 7.89 -28.93
C ILE A 735 11.39 6.93 -28.07
N GLU A 736 10.84 5.75 -27.85
CA GLU A 736 11.48 4.64 -27.13
C GLU A 736 11.79 3.51 -28.10
N ASP A 737 13.03 3.04 -28.07
CA ASP A 737 13.49 1.77 -28.66
C ASP A 737 14.16 0.93 -27.57
N ASN A 738 13.49 -0.15 -27.16
CA ASN A 738 13.99 -1.11 -26.17
C ASN A 738 14.16 -2.52 -26.79
N GLY A 739 14.12 -2.61 -28.12
CA GLY A 739 14.15 -3.88 -28.85
C GLY A 739 12.83 -4.67 -28.89
N THR A 740 11.72 -4.10 -28.40
CA THR A 740 10.39 -4.75 -28.38
C THR A 740 9.27 -3.81 -28.86
N ASP A 741 8.10 -4.39 -29.15
CA ASP A 741 6.88 -3.63 -29.49
C ASP A 741 6.15 -3.07 -28.24
N HIS A 742 6.60 -3.44 -27.04
CA HIS A 742 6.05 -2.98 -25.77
C HIS A 742 6.83 -1.79 -25.23
N LYS A 743 6.12 -0.80 -24.69
CA LYS A 743 6.73 0.36 -24.06
C LYS A 743 7.10 0.04 -22.61
N GLY A 744 8.24 0.55 -22.18
CA GLY A 744 8.77 0.40 -20.83
C GLY A 744 9.06 1.74 -20.16
N ILE A 745 9.13 2.84 -20.92
CA ILE A 745 9.38 4.18 -20.34
C ILE A 745 8.08 4.83 -19.91
N ARG A 746 7.78 4.78 -18.61
CA ARG A 746 6.75 5.62 -18.00
C ARG A 746 7.28 7.05 -17.88
N TRP A 747 6.55 8.02 -18.42
CA TRP A 747 6.97 9.42 -18.36
C TRP A 747 5.84 10.41 -18.13
N GLN A 748 6.15 11.51 -17.44
CA GLN A 748 5.28 12.67 -17.23
C GLN A 748 6.04 13.94 -17.61
N ALA A 749 5.33 14.95 -18.11
CA ALA A 749 5.94 16.21 -18.54
C ALA A 749 5.04 17.41 -18.26
N VAL A 750 5.57 18.41 -17.56
CA VAL A 750 4.86 19.65 -17.25
C VAL A 750 5.63 20.88 -17.68
N LYS A 751 4.94 21.81 -18.34
CA LYS A 751 5.50 23.09 -18.76
C LYS A 751 5.68 24.02 -17.56
N GLN A 752 6.85 24.62 -17.47
CA GLN A 752 7.23 25.57 -16.42
C GLN A 752 6.88 27.01 -16.81
N ALA A 753 6.83 27.90 -15.82
CA ALA A 753 6.50 29.32 -16.03
C ALA A 753 7.52 30.05 -16.92
N ASP A 754 8.78 29.60 -16.93
CA ASP A 754 9.85 30.14 -17.78
C ASP A 754 9.86 29.56 -19.22
N GLY A 755 8.89 28.69 -19.54
CA GLY A 755 8.77 28.02 -20.83
C GLY A 755 9.61 26.75 -20.98
N SER A 756 10.41 26.38 -19.97
CA SER A 756 11.05 25.06 -19.91
C SER A 756 10.02 23.96 -19.62
N TYR A 757 10.43 22.70 -19.74
CA TYR A 757 9.63 21.54 -19.33
C TYR A 757 10.38 20.75 -18.27
N LEU A 758 9.65 20.36 -17.24
CA LEU A 758 10.06 19.36 -16.26
C LEU A 758 9.56 18.00 -16.75
N VAL A 759 10.46 17.03 -16.87
CA VAL A 759 10.14 15.69 -17.41
C VAL A 759 10.69 14.62 -16.47
N SER A 760 9.84 13.71 -16.02
CA SER A 760 10.27 12.52 -15.28
C SER A 760 10.15 11.30 -16.17
N LEU A 761 11.20 10.46 -16.22
CA LEU A 761 11.26 9.21 -16.97
C LEU A 761 11.59 8.06 -16.02
N LEU A 762 10.87 6.95 -16.13
CA LEU A 762 11.11 5.72 -15.37
C LEU A 762 11.09 4.56 -16.36
N ASN A 763 12.17 3.79 -16.42
CA ASN A 763 12.17 2.56 -17.20
C ASN A 763 11.65 1.40 -16.34
N ILE A 764 10.36 1.10 -16.47
CA ILE A 764 9.75 -0.08 -15.84
C ILE A 764 9.87 -1.34 -16.72
N GLY A 765 10.37 -1.19 -17.94
CA GLY A 765 10.67 -2.29 -18.86
C GLY A 765 11.91 -3.07 -18.42
N LYS A 766 11.96 -4.37 -18.74
CA LYS A 766 13.10 -5.24 -18.36
C LYS A 766 14.36 -5.07 -19.21
N HIS A 767 14.32 -4.20 -20.21
CA HIS A 767 15.42 -3.95 -21.13
C HIS A 767 15.90 -2.50 -21.00
N GLN A 768 17.20 -2.27 -21.26
CA GLN A 768 17.69 -0.92 -21.49
C GLN A 768 16.92 -0.31 -22.67
N ALA A 769 16.49 0.94 -22.50
CA ALA A 769 15.71 1.66 -23.51
C ALA A 769 16.51 2.84 -24.03
N LYS A 770 16.63 2.95 -25.35
CA LYS A 770 17.11 4.15 -26.02
C LYS A 770 15.96 5.13 -26.15
N VAL A 771 16.09 6.28 -25.52
CA VAL A 771 15.10 7.37 -25.52
C VAL A 771 15.58 8.49 -26.42
N THR A 772 14.69 9.03 -27.25
CA THR A 772 14.89 10.28 -27.98
C THR A 772 13.82 11.28 -27.59
N LEU A 773 14.24 12.43 -27.05
CA LEU A 773 13.36 13.53 -26.65
C LEU A 773 13.31 14.63 -27.71
N GLY A 774 12.13 15.22 -27.87
CA GLY A 774 11.87 16.39 -28.70
C GLY A 774 10.83 17.30 -28.06
N LEU A 775 10.72 18.52 -28.59
CA LEU A 775 9.71 19.51 -28.19
C LEU A 775 9.01 20.01 -29.47
N LYS A 776 7.68 19.91 -29.52
CA LYS A 776 6.89 20.37 -30.68
C LYS A 776 7.17 21.84 -30.98
N GLY A 777 7.50 22.13 -32.23
CA GLY A 777 7.78 23.48 -32.70
C GLY A 777 9.20 24.01 -32.40
N ALA A 778 10.08 23.20 -31.79
CA ALA A 778 11.49 23.55 -31.56
C ALA A 778 12.43 22.70 -32.43
N ASP A 779 13.37 23.34 -33.12
CA ASP A 779 14.39 22.66 -33.93
C ASP A 779 15.50 22.03 -33.06
N LYS A 780 15.76 22.64 -31.89
CA LYS A 780 16.78 22.20 -30.94
C LYS A 780 16.28 22.35 -29.52
N ILE A 781 16.69 21.41 -28.68
CA ILE A 781 16.44 21.45 -27.25
C ILE A 781 17.73 21.19 -26.47
N LYS A 782 17.82 21.81 -25.30
CA LYS A 782 18.80 21.50 -24.27
C LYS A 782 18.14 20.58 -23.24
N VAL A 783 18.80 19.48 -22.90
CA VAL A 783 18.36 18.54 -21.85
C VAL A 783 19.39 18.59 -20.72
N VAL A 784 18.92 18.74 -19.48
CA VAL A 784 19.74 18.72 -18.27
C VAL A 784 19.17 17.68 -17.32
N ASP A 785 20.00 16.77 -16.84
CA ASP A 785 19.67 15.86 -15.75
C ASP A 785 19.70 16.62 -14.43
N MET A 786 18.59 16.63 -13.69
CA MET A 786 18.44 17.41 -12.47
C MET A 786 19.10 16.74 -11.26
N PHE A 787 19.38 15.44 -11.30
CA PHE A 787 20.12 14.76 -10.22
C PHE A 787 21.60 15.16 -10.21
N THR A 788 22.17 15.40 -11.39
CA THR A 788 23.60 15.68 -11.56
C THR A 788 23.91 17.09 -12.07
N GLU A 789 22.90 17.84 -12.52
CA GLU A 789 22.97 19.10 -13.28
C GLU A 789 23.84 19.02 -14.56
N ASN A 790 24.13 17.81 -15.03
CA ASN A 790 24.89 17.58 -16.25
C ASN A 790 24.00 17.70 -17.49
N ALA A 791 24.60 18.19 -18.59
CA ALA A 791 23.93 18.21 -19.88
C ALA A 791 23.79 16.78 -20.42
N GLN A 792 22.60 16.46 -20.90
CA GLN A 792 22.30 15.20 -21.57
C GLN A 792 22.10 15.44 -23.07
N PRO A 793 22.54 14.50 -23.94
CA PRO A 793 22.14 14.52 -25.34
C PRO A 793 20.61 14.36 -25.45
N THR A 794 20.04 14.68 -26.61
CA THR A 794 18.61 14.44 -26.86
C THR A 794 18.27 12.98 -27.08
N ASN A 795 19.29 12.15 -27.35
CA ASN A 795 19.20 10.70 -27.44
C ASN A 795 20.17 10.05 -26.45
N PHE A 796 19.67 9.21 -25.56
CA PHE A 796 20.44 8.55 -24.50
C PHE A 796 19.79 7.21 -24.13
N ASN A 797 20.48 6.41 -23.34
CA ASN A 797 19.97 5.14 -22.84
C ASN A 797 19.53 5.31 -21.38
N ILE A 798 18.45 4.61 -21.01
CA ILE A 798 18.01 4.43 -19.63
C ILE A 798 18.04 2.93 -19.35
N ASP A 799 18.80 2.52 -18.34
CA ASP A 799 18.84 1.13 -17.91
C ASP A 799 17.48 0.66 -17.36
N SER A 800 17.27 -0.66 -17.34
CA SER A 800 16.09 -1.25 -16.69
C SER A 800 16.02 -0.78 -15.24
N LYS A 801 14.86 -0.32 -14.79
CA LYS A 801 14.61 0.32 -13.48
C LYS A 801 15.28 1.70 -13.29
N GLY A 802 15.92 2.26 -14.32
CA GLY A 802 16.49 3.61 -14.25
C GLY A 802 15.42 4.70 -14.07
N VAL A 803 15.76 5.72 -13.28
CA VAL A 803 14.94 6.93 -13.03
C VAL A 803 15.72 8.16 -13.52
N MET A 804 15.03 9.08 -14.19
CA MET A 804 15.60 10.38 -14.56
C MET A 804 14.59 11.51 -14.32
N LEU A 805 15.09 12.62 -13.76
CA LEU A 805 14.37 13.88 -13.69
C LEU A 805 15.11 14.91 -14.56
N LEU A 806 14.43 15.47 -15.55
CA LEU A 806 15.05 16.27 -16.60
C LEU A 806 14.42 17.65 -16.70
N ARG A 807 15.26 18.63 -17.04
CA ARG A 807 14.85 19.97 -17.47
C ARG A 807 15.12 20.13 -18.96
N LEU A 808 14.08 20.45 -19.72
CA LEU A 808 14.14 20.66 -21.16
C LEU A 808 13.89 22.11 -21.51
N THR A 809 14.71 22.71 -22.37
CA THR A 809 14.54 24.09 -22.82
C THR A 809 14.75 24.18 -24.33
N SER A 810 13.87 24.90 -25.03
CA SER A 810 14.11 25.25 -26.44
C SER A 810 15.32 26.17 -26.55
N ILE A 811 16.13 25.99 -27.60
CA ILE A 811 17.33 26.80 -27.87
C ILE A 811 17.35 27.34 -29.29
#